data_AF-A0A3C1RDW0-F1
#
_entry.id   AF-A0A3C1RDW0-F1
#
_cell.length_a   1.000
_cell.length_b   1.000
_cell.length_c   1.000
_cell.angle_alpha   90.00
_cell.angle_beta   90.00
_cell.angle_gamma   90.00
#
_symmetry.space_group_name_H-M   'P 1'
#
loop_
_entity.id
_entity.type
_entity.pdbx_description
1 polymer ?
#
loop_
_entity_poly.entity_id
_entity_poly.type
_entity_poly.pdbx_seq_one_letter_code
_entity_poly.pdbx_strand_id
1 'polypeptide(L)'
;MNNKFYKIFFLLILLAFSTKISAQCDNFVFAAPVITKATCSATSTSGTIKTTITSGQPAKWELLDFATLAVIQSFNSTAMTFTFTGVPAGNYKVRVSADTTCGKVATQDIVVGYFPSFNNNVTVSSFETNSFTGSCGSEMMRINVSWQDTNTNNAIVYPVTVEVTVHLPASAGGGTQVITQTYNNPPAPAGNSVTVDNSGLAQLTFMNIPYFANSTYSYDLKITDGCGVSRPTLFNRPVTTTPSANANFFTYNFCSNLYNMSINAFDFNLAGPVKATITSYNGSTSGAPVGTSVNMTHTLTGNSTQSCCLATSGGVFVGQINNMPPGDYVITITDNCGRSKDFNYNLNPVRTFGEEVYIYADCGVGSVNRLWLRGTGAFQGTAGSNFIDITSAQLTAAPPGSGLALPYDMMSFVSLGYILETAPGFFTVPGNYTIRYTTTCGAARDVNFTIGRYLPNYNLEVTTGCNIFSIKPSFTNITAGANYNPQYSVGGHQFLLQWYNTVTGKWEHPTNGSSTPSNSAIPVDAGNGLPLQNNTASPSFAKSGRYRVVDVYMSRYYPTPSIFCMVVAKEFTVDFNISFNYNVIQCPDGSYTLLASASGGNGNFTFNLYDSTHTTIVQTNSTGVFTNLPTGNYILDITDTCPNALLNQPISVPGTASPLAVEVTGDPCTIGSQVTLSVPKLGGVTYKWYRTATPGTTLSTSNEYTFTANPPTTSTSYSVQITYAADPTNCVNQTLTYVVATCVCYRDANKIDPGIDTKHGVTLLKRAGSTDPDNWPMLRKSGHTVLESNTKGFVVTRMTSDPSQTTAANYIGKIAAPVEGMMVYDTFSKCLRIYVDGAWKCFVNPACPD
;
A
#
# COMPACT_ATOMS: atom_id res chain seq x y z
N MET A 1 -67.67 24.98 12.38
CA MET A 1 -66.21 25.05 12.17
C MET A 1 -65.35 24.86 13.45
N ASN A 2 -65.90 24.48 14.62
CA ASN A 2 -65.15 24.58 15.89
C ASN A 2 -64.55 23.29 16.49
N ASN A 3 -64.78 22.10 15.92
CA ASN A 3 -64.35 20.84 16.56
C ASN A 3 -63.06 20.22 15.99
N LYS A 4 -62.64 20.60 14.77
CA LYS A 4 -61.37 20.14 14.17
C LYS A 4 -60.17 20.95 14.67
N PHE A 5 -60.33 22.26 14.91
CA PHE A 5 -59.26 23.11 15.43
C PHE A 5 -58.86 22.73 16.85
N TYR A 6 -59.81 22.42 17.73
CA TYR A 6 -59.50 22.00 19.10
C TYR A 6 -58.74 20.67 19.15
N LYS A 7 -59.09 19.68 18.30
CA LYS A 7 -58.37 18.40 18.26
C LYS A 7 -56.94 18.55 17.73
N ILE A 8 -56.73 19.40 16.72
CA ILE A 8 -55.39 19.67 16.18
C ILE A 8 -54.55 20.45 17.19
N PHE A 9 -55.14 21.43 17.90
CA PHE A 9 -54.45 22.20 18.92
C PHE A 9 -54.10 21.34 20.14
N PHE A 10 -54.99 20.44 20.57
CA PHE A 10 -54.72 19.49 21.65
C PHE A 10 -53.65 18.45 21.27
N LEU A 11 -53.66 17.98 20.02
CA LEU A 11 -52.63 17.07 19.49
C LEU A 11 -51.27 17.78 19.37
N LEU A 12 -51.23 19.05 18.95
CA LEU A 12 -50.02 19.88 18.90
C LEU A 12 -49.47 20.19 20.30
N ILE A 13 -50.33 20.40 21.30
CA ILE A 13 -49.91 20.55 22.70
C ILE A 13 -49.36 19.23 23.24
N LEU A 14 -50.01 18.09 22.98
CA LEU A 14 -49.50 16.76 23.37
C LEU A 14 -48.18 16.42 22.69
N LEU A 15 -48.01 16.75 21.40
CA LEU A 15 -46.76 16.59 20.66
C LEU A 15 -45.67 17.53 21.19
N ALA A 16 -45.98 18.79 21.50
CA ALA A 16 -45.03 19.74 22.08
C ALA A 16 -44.60 19.38 23.52
N PHE A 17 -45.50 18.81 24.32
CA PHE A 17 -45.16 18.26 25.64
C PHE A 17 -44.33 16.97 25.52
N SER A 18 -44.64 16.09 24.56
CA SER A 18 -43.86 14.88 24.28
C SER A 18 -42.44 15.19 23.80
N THR A 19 -42.26 16.19 22.92
CA THR A 19 -40.93 16.59 22.43
C THR A 19 -40.12 17.34 23.49
N LYS A 20 -40.75 18.10 24.40
CA LYS A 20 -40.04 18.73 25.53
C LYS A 20 -39.57 17.72 26.57
N ILE A 21 -40.36 16.68 26.85
CA ILE A 21 -39.95 15.58 27.75
C ILE A 21 -38.84 14.74 27.11
N SER A 22 -38.89 14.51 25.78
CA SER A 22 -37.84 13.77 25.06
C SER A 22 -36.50 14.51 25.00
N ALA A 23 -36.48 15.84 24.84
CA ALA A 23 -35.25 16.63 24.82
C ALA A 23 -34.64 16.88 26.22
N GLN A 24 -35.43 16.75 27.29
CA GLN A 24 -34.93 16.88 28.67
C GLN A 24 -34.23 15.62 29.20
N CYS A 25 -34.44 14.46 28.57
CA CYS A 25 -33.86 13.19 29.02
C CYS A 25 -32.90 12.57 27.97
N ASP A 26 -32.10 13.37 27.27
CA ASP A 26 -31.05 12.87 26.38
C ASP A 26 -30.03 12.00 27.13
N ASN A 27 -29.44 11.02 26.44
CA ASN A 27 -28.40 10.18 27.03
C ASN A 27 -27.14 11.02 27.31
N PHE A 28 -26.56 10.83 28.49
CA PHE A 28 -25.29 11.46 28.83
C PHE A 28 -24.18 10.91 27.94
N VAL A 29 -23.40 11.81 27.34
CA VAL A 29 -22.18 11.45 26.58
C VAL A 29 -21.02 12.20 27.22
N PHE A 30 -20.04 11.45 27.72
CA PHE A 30 -18.80 12.04 28.21
C PHE A 30 -17.91 12.46 27.04
N ALA A 31 -17.22 13.59 27.19
CA ALA A 31 -16.08 13.90 26.32
C ALA A 31 -14.94 12.87 26.54
N ALA A 32 -13.97 12.83 25.62
CA ALA A 32 -12.71 12.11 25.83
C ALA A 32 -12.10 12.47 27.21
N PRO A 33 -11.46 11.52 27.92
CA PRO A 33 -11.09 11.68 29.33
C PRO A 33 -10.27 12.95 29.57
N VAL A 34 -10.70 13.81 30.50
CA VAL A 34 -10.06 15.09 30.81
C VAL A 34 -9.27 15.00 32.11
N ILE A 35 -7.97 15.28 31.98
CA ILE A 35 -6.98 15.76 32.96
C ILE A 35 -7.27 15.43 34.43
N THR A 36 -6.60 14.39 34.92
CA THR A 36 -6.33 14.17 36.35
C THR A 36 -5.06 14.92 36.75
N LYS A 37 -5.10 15.73 37.81
CA LYS A 37 -3.85 16.17 38.47
C LYS A 37 -3.33 15.01 39.32
N ALA A 38 -2.17 14.45 38.94
CA ALA A 38 -1.50 13.42 39.74
C ALA A 38 -0.99 13.98 41.06
N THR A 39 -0.83 13.11 42.06
CA THR A 39 -0.46 13.49 43.43
C THR A 39 1.03 13.23 43.72
N CYS A 40 1.62 14.00 44.65
CA CYS A 40 3.04 13.88 45.04
C CYS A 40 3.33 12.72 46.00
N SER A 41 2.30 12.14 46.63
CA SER A 41 2.39 10.93 47.45
C SER A 41 1.12 10.08 47.31
N ALA A 42 1.22 8.76 47.51
CA ALA A 42 0.07 7.84 47.56
C ALA A 42 -0.94 8.21 48.68
N THR A 43 -0.51 8.98 49.67
CA THR A 43 -1.32 9.44 50.82
C THR A 43 -1.78 10.89 50.70
N SER A 44 -1.34 11.64 49.68
CA SER A 44 -1.68 13.04 49.51
C SER A 44 -3.03 13.22 48.84
N THR A 45 -3.85 14.14 49.36
CA THR A 45 -5.20 14.46 48.88
C THR A 45 -5.20 15.61 47.85
N SER A 46 -4.06 15.96 47.26
CA SER A 46 -3.96 17.13 46.37
C SER A 46 -4.47 16.88 44.94
N GLY A 47 -4.95 15.67 44.64
CA GLY A 47 -5.43 15.29 43.33
C GLY A 47 -6.76 15.93 42.96
N THR A 48 -6.95 16.13 41.67
CA THR A 48 -8.20 16.64 41.11
C THR A 48 -8.65 15.81 39.91
N ILE A 49 -9.97 15.61 39.78
CA ILE A 49 -10.61 14.98 38.63
C ILE A 49 -11.55 16.01 38.03
N LYS A 50 -11.28 16.47 36.81
CA LYS A 50 -12.18 17.38 36.07
C LYS A 50 -12.82 16.62 34.92
N THR A 51 -14.13 16.44 34.96
CA THR A 51 -14.88 15.75 33.90
C THR A 51 -15.87 16.69 33.21
N THR A 52 -16.24 16.38 31.97
CA THR A 52 -17.20 17.14 31.17
C THR A 52 -18.08 16.20 30.36
N ILE A 53 -19.38 16.49 30.34
CA ILE A 53 -20.33 15.86 29.43
C ILE A 53 -20.63 16.81 28.26
N THR A 54 -20.77 16.25 27.06
CA THR A 54 -21.12 16.98 25.83
C THR A 54 -22.61 16.89 25.50
N SER A 55 -23.34 16.01 26.19
CA SER A 55 -24.79 15.80 26.05
C SER A 55 -25.41 15.40 27.39
N GLY A 56 -26.69 15.77 27.60
CA GLY A 56 -27.47 15.53 28.82
C GLY A 56 -27.53 16.73 29.79
N GLN A 57 -28.49 16.72 30.72
CA GLN A 57 -28.67 17.75 31.75
C GLN A 57 -28.31 17.18 33.13
N PRO A 58 -27.13 17.52 33.69
CA PRO A 58 -26.71 16.97 34.97
C PRO A 58 -27.52 17.62 36.09
N ALA A 59 -27.80 16.87 37.15
CA ALA A 59 -28.32 17.42 38.40
C ALA A 59 -27.41 17.05 39.59
N LYS A 60 -26.71 15.92 39.48
CA LYS A 60 -25.85 15.42 40.53
C LYS A 60 -24.61 14.74 39.94
N TRP A 61 -23.47 14.98 40.58
CA TRP A 61 -22.17 14.42 40.27
C TRP A 61 -21.63 13.67 41.49
N GLU A 62 -21.21 12.44 41.29
CA GLU A 62 -20.70 11.57 42.35
C GLU A 62 -19.37 10.95 41.95
N LEU A 63 -18.42 10.92 42.88
CA LEU A 63 -17.19 10.17 42.77
C LEU A 63 -17.34 8.89 43.58
N LEU A 64 -17.10 7.74 42.96
CA LEU A 64 -17.25 6.45 43.58
C LEU A 64 -15.94 5.69 43.63
N ASP A 65 -15.80 4.87 44.66
CA ASP A 65 -14.78 3.85 44.71
C ASP A 65 -14.97 2.85 43.55
N PHE A 66 -13.89 2.54 42.85
CA PHE A 66 -13.97 1.75 41.62
C PHE A 66 -14.43 0.31 41.86
N ALA A 67 -14.04 -0.31 42.98
CA ALA A 67 -14.31 -1.71 43.27
C ALA A 67 -15.65 -1.91 44.00
N THR A 68 -15.93 -1.07 45.00
CA THR A 68 -17.10 -1.20 45.87
C THR A 68 -18.30 -0.38 45.43
N LEU A 69 -18.11 0.57 44.49
CA LEU A 69 -19.11 1.56 44.07
C LEU A 69 -19.67 2.39 45.24
N ALA A 70 -18.95 2.48 46.36
CA ALA A 70 -19.31 3.36 47.47
C ALA A 70 -19.12 4.82 47.05
N VAL A 71 -20.07 5.70 47.39
CA VAL A 71 -19.98 7.13 47.09
C VAL A 71 -18.96 7.76 48.04
N ILE A 72 -17.87 8.29 47.47
CA ILE A 72 -16.79 8.97 48.19
C ILE A 72 -17.10 10.46 48.32
N GLN A 73 -17.52 11.09 47.21
CA GLN A 73 -17.94 12.49 47.18
C GLN A 73 -19.23 12.61 46.36
N SER A 74 -20.10 13.55 46.73
CA SER A 74 -21.39 13.76 46.07
C SER A 74 -21.76 15.24 46.09
N PHE A 75 -22.08 15.80 44.93
CA PHE A 75 -22.44 17.20 44.77
C PHE A 75 -23.65 17.36 43.85
N ASN A 76 -24.57 18.24 44.21
CA ASN A 76 -25.65 18.65 43.31
C ASN A 76 -25.17 19.82 42.46
N SER A 77 -25.13 19.65 41.14
CA SER A 77 -24.71 20.69 40.21
C SER A 77 -25.30 20.43 38.83
N THR A 78 -25.77 21.50 38.21
CA THR A 78 -26.29 21.52 36.83
C THR A 78 -25.24 21.90 35.79
N ALA A 79 -23.98 22.11 36.21
CA ALA A 79 -22.90 22.42 35.29
C ALA A 79 -22.50 21.20 34.44
N MET A 80 -22.27 21.41 33.14
CA MET A 80 -21.83 20.36 32.21
C MET A 80 -20.37 19.91 32.47
N THR A 81 -19.62 20.67 33.27
CA THR A 81 -18.26 20.34 33.72
C THR A 81 -18.23 20.38 35.24
N PHE A 82 -17.61 19.38 35.86
CA PHE A 82 -17.43 19.34 37.31
C PHE A 82 -16.01 18.93 37.68
N THR A 83 -15.48 19.51 38.76
CA THR A 83 -14.13 19.21 39.28
C THR A 83 -14.23 18.69 40.71
N PHE A 84 -13.82 17.45 40.92
CA PHE A 84 -13.57 16.91 42.26
C PHE A 84 -12.17 17.31 42.71
N THR A 85 -12.06 17.79 43.94
CA THR A 85 -10.79 18.15 44.59
C THR A 85 -10.58 17.27 45.82
N GLY A 86 -9.37 17.21 46.34
CA GLY A 86 -9.14 16.43 47.56
C GLY A 86 -8.96 14.92 47.30
N VAL A 87 -8.74 14.51 46.04
CA VAL A 87 -8.81 13.10 45.64
C VAL A 87 -7.44 12.42 45.79
N PRO A 88 -7.31 11.36 46.60
CA PRO A 88 -6.08 10.56 46.66
C PRO A 88 -5.76 9.86 45.34
N ALA A 89 -4.57 9.27 45.24
CA ALA A 89 -4.26 8.37 44.13
C ALA A 89 -5.08 7.08 44.23
N GLY A 90 -5.64 6.63 43.11
CA GLY A 90 -6.51 5.46 43.08
C GLY A 90 -7.36 5.36 41.82
N ASN A 91 -8.07 4.24 41.70
CA ASN A 91 -9.06 4.03 40.64
C ASN A 91 -10.42 4.51 41.14
N TYR A 92 -11.12 5.28 40.32
CA TYR A 92 -12.42 5.83 40.65
C TYR A 92 -13.40 5.70 39.50
N LYS A 93 -14.69 5.81 39.81
CA LYS A 93 -15.74 5.99 38.81
C LYS A 93 -16.42 7.32 39.07
N VAL A 94 -16.63 8.11 38.02
CA VAL A 94 -17.45 9.31 38.11
C VAL A 94 -18.83 8.98 37.56
N ARG A 95 -19.85 9.23 38.38
CA ARG A 95 -21.25 9.06 38.02
C ARG A 95 -21.93 10.42 37.91
N VAL A 96 -22.66 10.60 36.83
CA VAL A 96 -23.54 11.76 36.63
C VAL A 96 -24.97 11.26 36.53
N SER A 97 -25.88 11.92 37.24
CA SER A 97 -27.31 11.62 37.20
C SER A 97 -28.13 12.86 36.90
N ALA A 98 -29.19 12.63 36.13
CA ALA A 98 -30.23 13.62 35.88
C ALA A 98 -31.11 13.77 37.13
N ASP A 99 -31.89 14.85 37.19
CA ASP A 99 -32.88 15.04 38.26
C ASP A 99 -33.89 13.89 38.31
N THR A 100 -34.54 13.73 39.46
CA THR A 100 -35.55 12.73 39.84
C THR A 100 -36.68 12.53 38.82
N THR A 101 -36.86 13.48 37.90
CA THR A 101 -37.86 13.44 36.83
C THR A 101 -37.46 12.55 35.63
N CYS A 102 -36.16 12.34 35.34
CA CYS A 102 -35.70 11.59 34.16
C CYS A 102 -35.06 10.21 34.48
N GLY A 103 -34.58 9.98 35.71
CA GLY A 103 -34.05 8.67 36.16
C GLY A 103 -32.79 8.14 35.44
N LYS A 104 -32.18 8.91 34.53
CA LYS A 104 -31.00 8.48 33.75
C LYS A 104 -29.69 8.72 34.50
N VAL A 105 -28.78 7.77 34.37
CA VAL A 105 -27.47 7.75 35.03
C VAL A 105 -26.41 7.30 34.02
N ALA A 106 -25.24 7.94 34.04
CA ALA A 106 -24.08 7.48 33.29
C ALA A 106 -22.83 7.47 34.17
N THR A 107 -21.91 6.56 33.87
CA THR A 107 -20.66 6.37 34.60
C THR A 107 -19.47 6.37 33.66
N GLN A 108 -18.37 7.00 34.08
CA GLN A 108 -17.08 6.99 33.41
C GLN A 108 -16.00 6.52 34.38
N ASP A 109 -15.13 5.63 33.89
CA ASP A 109 -14.00 5.10 34.65
C ASP A 109 -12.81 6.05 34.55
N ILE A 110 -12.21 6.40 35.68
CA ILE A 110 -11.09 7.36 35.75
C ILE A 110 -10.03 6.84 36.72
N VAL A 111 -8.77 6.91 36.31
CA VAL A 111 -7.62 6.53 37.14
C VAL A 111 -6.85 7.78 37.55
N VAL A 112 -6.69 8.02 38.85
CA VAL A 112 -5.78 9.05 39.39
C VAL A 112 -4.45 8.37 39.74
N GLY A 113 -3.43 8.60 38.91
CA GLY A 113 -2.09 8.06 39.13
C GLY A 113 -1.36 8.72 40.30
N TYR A 114 -0.40 7.97 40.87
CA TYR A 114 0.62 8.46 41.81
C TYR A 114 1.99 8.42 41.15
N PHE A 115 2.74 9.53 41.16
CA PHE A 115 4.11 9.59 40.65
C PHE A 115 5.07 10.13 41.73
N PRO A 116 5.84 9.26 42.41
CA PRO A 116 6.79 9.67 43.45
C PRO A 116 8.01 10.44 42.93
N SER A 117 8.23 10.47 41.61
CA SER A 117 9.41 11.09 41.01
C SER A 117 9.14 11.52 39.57
N PHE A 118 9.88 12.54 39.10
CA PHE A 118 10.04 12.85 37.67
C PHE A 118 10.32 11.55 36.92
N ASN A 119 9.39 11.14 36.05
CA ASN A 119 9.56 9.93 35.25
C ASN A 119 10.86 10.02 34.44
N ASN A 120 11.60 8.92 34.31
CA ASN A 120 12.89 8.90 33.59
C ASN A 120 12.75 9.24 32.10
N ASN A 121 11.53 9.28 31.59
CA ASN A 121 11.19 9.42 30.18
C ASN A 121 10.82 10.86 29.78
N VAL A 122 10.92 11.84 30.69
CA VAL A 122 10.72 13.26 30.34
C VAL A 122 11.98 13.78 29.66
N THR A 123 11.88 14.08 28.37
CA THR A 123 12.97 14.71 27.61
C THR A 123 12.81 16.21 27.69
N VAL A 124 13.86 16.91 28.14
CA VAL A 124 13.91 18.38 28.15
C VAL A 124 14.82 18.84 27.04
N SER A 125 14.32 19.75 26.20
CA SER A 125 15.10 20.38 25.16
C SER A 125 15.04 21.90 25.31
N SER A 126 16.15 22.54 24.98
CA SER A 126 16.20 23.98 24.79
C SER A 126 16.64 24.32 23.37
N PHE A 127 16.06 25.37 22.81
CA PHE A 127 16.63 26.05 21.65
C PHE A 127 16.63 27.56 21.89
N GLU A 128 17.70 28.19 21.45
CA GLU A 128 17.95 29.61 21.64
C GLU A 128 17.36 30.40 20.48
N THR A 129 16.71 31.51 20.81
CA THR A 129 16.22 32.50 19.84
C THR A 129 16.52 33.88 20.37
N ASN A 130 17.05 34.79 19.56
CA ASN A 130 17.27 36.15 20.04
C ASN A 130 15.99 36.99 19.93
N SER A 131 15.72 37.79 20.96
CA SER A 131 14.65 38.77 20.95
C SER A 131 15.25 40.16 21.05
N PHE A 132 15.09 40.97 20.01
CA PHE A 132 15.58 42.35 19.97
C PHE A 132 14.48 43.30 20.43
N THR A 133 14.67 43.89 21.60
CA THR A 133 13.80 44.96 22.10
C THR A 133 14.50 46.31 21.92
N GLY A 134 14.74 46.70 20.67
CA GLY A 134 15.22 48.04 20.29
C GLY A 134 16.71 48.33 20.60
N SER A 135 17.41 48.90 19.61
CA SER A 135 18.81 49.38 19.61
C SER A 135 19.93 48.41 20.05
N CYS A 136 21.10 48.57 19.43
CA CYS A 136 22.28 47.76 19.72
C CYS A 136 22.72 47.93 21.18
N GLY A 137 22.91 46.84 21.92
CA GLY A 137 23.39 46.83 23.32
C GLY A 137 22.35 46.53 24.41
N SER A 138 21.06 46.33 24.08
CA SER A 138 20.01 45.87 25.01
C SER A 138 19.39 44.54 24.59
N GLU A 139 20.16 43.69 23.90
CA GLU A 139 19.69 42.41 23.42
C GLU A 139 19.47 41.40 24.56
N MET A 140 18.37 40.66 24.48
CA MET A 140 18.13 39.49 25.32
C MET A 140 18.01 38.25 24.44
N MET A 141 18.57 37.14 24.89
CA MET A 141 18.29 35.84 24.31
C MET A 141 17.07 35.23 24.97
N ARG A 142 16.15 34.73 24.16
CA ARG A 142 15.03 33.91 24.60
C ARG A 142 15.42 32.44 24.51
N ILE A 143 15.41 31.77 25.64
CA ILE A 143 15.52 30.32 25.75
C ILE A 143 14.11 29.74 25.70
N ASN A 144 13.86 28.93 24.69
CA ASN A 144 12.63 28.15 24.57
C ASN A 144 12.88 26.84 25.29
N VAL A 145 12.12 26.56 26.33
CA VAL A 145 12.23 25.33 27.12
C VAL A 145 11.02 24.48 26.81
N SER A 146 11.26 23.26 26.35
CA SER A 146 10.21 22.28 26.07
C SER A 146 10.48 21.01 26.86
N TRP A 147 9.39 20.36 27.27
CA TRP A 147 9.44 19.04 27.86
C TRP A 147 8.36 18.16 27.23
N GLN A 148 8.74 16.92 26.95
CA GLN A 148 7.85 15.92 26.39
C GLN A 148 7.83 14.68 27.29
N ASP A 149 6.63 14.19 27.58
CA ASP A 149 6.41 12.89 28.18
C ASP A 149 6.00 11.91 27.07
N THR A 150 6.73 10.81 26.93
CA THR A 150 6.51 9.83 25.85
C THR A 150 5.33 8.90 26.12
N ASN A 151 4.72 8.98 27.31
CA ASN A 151 3.49 8.28 27.67
C ASN A 151 2.34 9.29 27.80
N THR A 152 1.16 8.94 27.30
CA THR A 152 -0.03 9.82 27.18
C THR A 152 -0.66 10.29 28.50
N ASN A 153 0.03 10.18 29.64
CA ASN A 153 -0.46 10.52 30.97
C ASN A 153 0.43 11.60 31.63
N ASN A 154 0.11 12.88 31.40
CA ASN A 154 0.78 14.08 31.95
C ASN A 154 1.52 13.88 33.30
N ALA A 155 2.84 13.60 33.27
CA ALA A 155 3.62 13.26 34.47
C ALA A 155 4.35 14.41 35.19
N ILE A 156 4.07 15.69 34.90
CA ILE A 156 4.67 16.84 35.60
C ILE A 156 3.66 17.52 36.53
N VAL A 157 4.03 17.69 37.80
CA VAL A 157 3.21 18.36 38.81
C VAL A 157 3.51 19.87 38.82
N TYR A 158 2.46 20.69 38.75
CA TYR A 158 2.56 22.15 38.84
C TYR A 158 2.38 22.64 40.29
N PRO A 159 3.11 23.71 40.72
CA PRO A 159 3.87 24.64 39.89
C PRO A 159 5.26 24.13 39.46
N VAL A 160 5.65 24.38 38.20
CA VAL A 160 6.99 24.06 37.68
C VAL A 160 7.87 25.29 37.76
N THR A 161 9.07 25.15 38.32
CA THR A 161 10.07 26.21 38.40
C THR A 161 11.22 25.91 37.44
N VAL A 162 11.47 26.82 36.50
CA VAL A 162 12.58 26.77 35.57
C VAL A 162 13.64 27.76 36.04
N GLU A 163 14.87 27.30 36.15
CA GLU A 163 16.04 28.05 36.57
C GLU A 163 17.11 27.97 35.48
N VAL A 164 17.58 29.12 35.01
CA VAL A 164 18.70 29.24 34.09
C VAL A 164 19.85 29.96 34.77
N THR A 165 21.00 29.31 34.83
CA THR A 165 22.25 29.89 35.36
C THR A 165 23.14 30.27 34.19
N VAL A 166 23.25 31.56 33.90
CA VAL A 166 24.09 32.09 32.83
C VAL A 166 25.51 32.30 33.37
N HIS A 167 26.49 31.63 32.77
CA HIS A 167 27.91 31.83 33.02
C HIS A 167 28.36 33.06 32.23
N LEU A 168 28.57 34.19 32.89
CA LEU A 168 28.86 35.46 32.24
C LEU A 168 30.27 35.44 31.60
N PRO A 169 30.45 36.01 30.39
CA PRO A 169 31.78 36.12 29.79
C PRO A 169 32.68 37.06 30.60
N ALA A 170 33.99 36.92 30.45
CA ALA A 170 34.97 37.78 31.13
C ALA A 170 34.78 39.27 30.78
N SER A 171 34.29 39.58 29.57
CA SER A 171 33.93 40.92 29.12
C SER A 171 32.79 41.57 29.92
N ALA A 172 31.97 40.78 30.61
CA ALA A 172 30.88 41.24 31.46
C ALA A 172 31.19 41.15 32.96
N GLY A 173 32.47 41.03 33.34
CA GLY A 173 32.93 40.93 34.72
C GLY A 173 33.07 39.50 35.27
N GLY A 174 32.70 38.48 34.48
CA GLY A 174 32.74 37.07 34.90
C GLY A 174 31.71 36.72 36.00
N GLY A 175 31.60 35.44 36.33
CA GLY A 175 30.67 34.93 37.36
C GLY A 175 29.39 34.30 36.79
N THR A 176 28.37 34.15 37.61
CA THR A 176 27.08 33.53 37.23
C THR A 176 25.89 34.41 37.57
N GLN A 177 24.89 34.42 36.70
CA GLN A 177 23.59 35.05 36.94
C GLN A 177 22.49 33.99 36.89
N VAL A 178 21.66 33.91 37.93
CA VAL A 178 20.55 32.95 38.02
C VAL A 178 19.23 33.66 37.70
N ILE A 179 18.47 33.12 36.77
CA ILE A 179 17.15 33.61 36.35
C ILE A 179 16.14 32.49 36.59
N THR A 180 15.12 32.78 37.40
CA THR A 180 14.11 31.79 37.80
C THR A 180 12.72 32.25 37.39
N GLN A 181 11.93 31.35 36.81
CA GLN A 181 10.52 31.59 36.50
C GLN A 181 9.66 30.40 36.94
N THR A 182 8.53 30.68 37.57
CA THR A 182 7.58 29.66 38.06
C THR A 182 6.28 29.72 37.28
N TYR A 183 5.85 28.56 36.78
CA TYR A 183 4.59 28.38 36.05
C TYR A 183 3.62 27.61 36.93
N ASN A 184 2.48 28.21 37.24
CA ASN A 184 1.51 27.64 38.18
C ASN A 184 0.55 26.62 37.56
N ASN A 185 0.44 26.61 36.22
CA ASN A 185 -0.42 25.74 35.43
C ASN A 185 0.30 25.39 34.12
N PRO A 186 -0.10 24.29 33.45
CA PRO A 186 0.39 24.02 32.10
C PRO A 186 0.09 25.19 31.18
N PRO A 187 1.08 25.66 30.38
CA PRO A 187 0.83 26.73 29.44
C PRO A 187 -0.27 26.29 28.48
N ALA A 188 -1.30 27.14 28.30
CA ALA A 188 -2.34 26.87 27.32
C ALA A 188 -1.68 26.58 25.97
N PRO A 189 -2.14 25.60 25.17
CA PRO A 189 -1.68 25.49 23.79
C PRO A 189 -2.01 26.84 23.16
N ALA A 190 -0.98 27.63 22.87
CA ALA A 190 -1.17 28.87 22.14
C ALA A 190 -1.92 28.48 20.86
N GLY A 191 -2.97 29.22 20.51
CA GLY A 191 -3.86 28.92 19.38
C GLY A 191 -3.21 28.97 17.99
N ASN A 192 -1.92 28.68 17.88
CA ASN A 192 -1.17 28.51 16.66
C ASN A 192 -0.39 27.21 16.74
N SER A 193 -0.64 26.34 15.78
CA SER A 193 0.09 25.10 15.51
C SER A 193 1.61 25.34 15.50
N VAL A 194 2.26 25.05 16.62
CA VAL A 194 3.60 24.50 16.58
C VAL A 194 3.41 23.12 15.94
N THR A 195 3.90 22.92 14.73
CA THR A 195 4.12 21.57 14.21
C THR A 195 5.15 20.92 15.14
N VAL A 196 4.61 20.29 16.17
CA VAL A 196 5.21 19.16 16.86
C VAL A 196 5.61 18.17 15.77
N ASP A 197 6.74 17.48 15.93
CA ASP A 197 6.85 16.21 15.22
C ASP A 197 5.64 15.32 15.56
N ASN A 198 5.45 14.24 14.81
CA ASN A 198 4.26 13.37 14.80
C ASN A 198 3.90 12.66 16.14
N SER A 199 4.30 13.17 17.30
CA SER A 199 4.06 12.58 18.61
C SER A 199 3.05 13.32 19.50
N GLY A 200 2.56 14.51 19.10
CA GLY A 200 1.39 15.15 19.69
C GLY A 200 1.37 15.20 21.23
N LEU A 201 2.16 16.11 21.83
CA LEU A 201 1.97 16.83 23.12
C LEU A 201 3.32 17.45 23.55
N ALA A 202 3.61 18.70 23.15
CA ALA A 202 4.77 19.46 23.64
C ALA A 202 4.30 20.76 24.31
N GLN A 203 4.61 20.94 25.60
CA GLN A 203 4.37 22.20 26.31
C GLN A 203 5.65 23.06 26.23
N LEU A 204 5.50 24.27 25.70
CA LEU A 204 6.60 25.21 25.47
C LEU A 204 6.48 26.40 26.41
N THR A 205 7.61 26.83 26.95
CA THR A 205 7.72 28.10 27.66
C THR A 205 8.97 28.89 27.30
N PHE A 206 9.01 30.17 27.65
CA PHE A 206 10.05 31.11 27.25
C PHE A 206 10.65 31.82 28.46
N MET A 207 11.98 31.93 28.50
CA MET A 207 12.69 32.80 29.44
C MET A 207 13.70 33.68 28.71
N ASN A 208 13.83 34.93 29.15
CA ASN A 208 14.83 35.85 28.59
C ASN A 208 16.08 35.87 29.48
N ILE A 209 17.25 35.77 28.86
CA ILE A 209 18.56 35.91 29.49
C ILE A 209 19.38 37.01 28.79
N PRO A 210 20.41 37.57 29.42
CA PRO A 210 21.28 38.56 28.77
C PRO A 210 21.99 37.97 27.53
N TYR A 211 22.16 38.81 26.50
CA TYR A 211 22.96 38.49 25.33
C TYR A 211 24.30 39.24 25.33
N PHE A 212 25.40 38.52 25.11
CA PHE A 212 26.74 39.10 25.02
C PHE A 212 27.32 38.86 23.63
N ALA A 213 27.13 39.81 22.71
CA ALA A 213 27.62 39.71 21.35
C ALA A 213 29.13 39.48 21.27
N ASN A 214 29.58 38.66 20.31
CA ASN A 214 30.99 38.34 20.04
C ASN A 214 31.81 37.84 21.25
N SER A 215 31.13 37.40 22.32
CA SER A 215 31.74 36.81 23.51
C SER A 215 31.35 35.34 23.60
N THR A 216 32.23 34.47 24.10
CA THR A 216 31.88 33.07 24.36
C THR A 216 31.39 32.94 25.78
N TYR A 217 30.18 32.41 25.96
CA TYR A 217 29.57 32.20 27.27
C TYR A 217 28.56 31.05 27.19
N SER A 218 28.11 30.56 28.34
CA SER A 218 27.23 29.39 28.41
C SER A 218 26.16 29.55 29.47
N TYR A 219 25.19 28.64 29.50
CA TYR A 219 24.23 28.55 30.59
C TYR A 219 23.93 27.10 30.99
N ASP A 220 23.45 26.95 32.22
CA ASP A 220 22.86 25.73 32.74
C ASP A 220 21.35 25.88 32.85
N LEU A 221 20.62 24.77 32.66
CA LEU A 221 19.16 24.72 32.79
C LEU A 221 18.76 23.66 33.82
N LYS A 222 17.97 24.09 34.81
CA LYS A 222 17.38 23.25 35.85
C LYS A 222 15.88 23.43 35.88
N ILE A 223 15.14 22.32 35.92
CA ILE A 223 13.69 22.32 36.07
C ILE A 223 13.33 21.59 37.37
N THR A 224 12.44 22.18 38.15
CA THR A 224 11.92 21.63 39.42
C THR A 224 10.40 21.57 39.34
N ASP A 225 9.81 20.42 39.64
CA ASP A 225 8.35 20.28 39.66
C ASP A 225 7.73 20.76 40.98
N GLY A 226 6.40 20.76 41.03
CA GLY A 226 5.61 21.13 42.20
C GLY A 226 5.71 20.14 43.35
N CYS A 227 6.38 19.00 43.18
CA CYS A 227 6.71 18.06 44.24
C CYS A 227 8.12 18.30 44.81
N GLY A 228 8.86 19.29 44.28
CA GLY A 228 10.20 19.67 44.75
C GLY A 228 11.33 18.82 44.17
N VAL A 229 11.03 17.92 43.22
CA VAL A 229 12.05 17.12 42.54
C VAL A 229 12.65 17.95 41.44
N SER A 230 13.98 18.11 41.45
CA SER A 230 14.70 18.87 40.42
C SER A 230 15.54 17.97 39.53
N ARG A 231 15.58 18.27 38.23
CA ARG A 231 16.55 17.72 37.29
C ARG A 231 17.40 18.83 36.69
N PRO A 232 18.73 18.77 36.81
CA PRO A 232 19.58 19.50 35.88
C PRO A 232 19.50 18.79 34.54
N THR A 233 19.11 19.50 33.49
CA THR A 233 18.86 18.83 32.21
C THR A 233 19.88 19.19 31.16
N LEU A 234 20.55 20.34 31.27
CA LEU A 234 21.63 20.76 30.39
C LEU A 234 22.66 21.58 31.19
N PHE A 235 23.93 21.24 31.05
CA PHE A 235 25.04 21.99 31.65
C PHE A 235 25.95 22.56 30.57
N ASN A 236 26.48 23.75 30.80
CA ASN A 236 27.47 24.43 29.99
C ASN A 236 27.07 24.52 28.50
N ARG A 237 25.79 24.80 28.21
CA ARG A 237 25.29 24.98 26.84
C ARG A 237 25.94 26.22 26.25
N PRO A 238 26.78 26.11 25.19
CA PRO A 238 27.43 27.26 24.60
C PRO A 238 26.41 28.10 23.85
N VAL A 239 26.46 29.41 24.06
CA VAL A 239 25.63 30.36 23.32
C VAL A 239 26.30 30.74 22.01
N THR A 240 25.57 30.68 20.90
CA THR A 240 26.08 31.11 19.59
C THR A 240 26.01 32.64 19.46
N THR A 241 27.16 33.30 19.46
CA THR A 241 27.25 34.78 19.43
C THR A 241 27.71 35.35 18.09
N THR A 242 27.92 34.48 17.09
CA THR A 242 28.22 34.89 15.71
C THR A 242 26.96 34.88 14.84
N PRO A 243 26.84 35.80 13.86
CA PRO A 243 25.72 35.77 12.93
C PRO A 243 25.81 34.58 11.98
N SER A 244 24.68 33.94 11.69
CA SER A 244 24.56 32.91 10.66
C SER A 244 23.39 33.21 9.73
N ALA A 245 23.65 33.04 8.44
CA ALA A 245 22.70 33.26 7.35
C ALA A 245 23.04 32.27 6.25
N ASN A 246 22.07 31.90 5.41
CA ASN A 246 22.35 31.07 4.24
C ASN A 246 21.75 31.73 3.01
N ALA A 247 22.58 32.08 2.02
CA ALA A 247 22.05 32.42 0.71
C ALA A 247 21.70 31.14 -0.06
N ASN A 248 20.49 31.11 -0.63
CA ASN A 248 20.03 30.05 -1.53
C ASN A 248 20.00 30.59 -2.96
N PHE A 249 20.59 29.86 -3.89
CA PHE A 249 20.60 30.25 -5.30
C PHE A 249 19.40 29.68 -6.03
N PHE A 250 18.80 30.50 -6.88
CA PHE A 250 17.72 30.08 -7.78
C PHE A 250 18.05 30.52 -9.20
N THR A 251 18.26 29.56 -10.10
CA THR A 251 18.44 29.87 -11.52
C THR A 251 17.15 30.41 -12.14
N TYR A 252 17.24 31.58 -12.75
CA TYR A 252 16.13 32.22 -13.48
C TYR A 252 16.61 32.80 -14.81
N ASN A 253 17.43 32.05 -15.56
CA ASN A 253 17.44 32.10 -17.02
C ASN A 253 18.41 31.04 -17.56
N PHE A 254 17.86 29.90 -17.94
CA PHE A 254 18.64 28.75 -18.36
C PHE A 254 19.26 28.91 -19.77
N CYS A 255 18.75 29.81 -20.60
CA CYS A 255 19.31 30.04 -21.94
C CYS A 255 20.45 31.09 -21.96
N SER A 256 20.64 31.88 -20.88
CA SER A 256 21.63 32.97 -20.82
C SER A 256 22.77 32.79 -19.80
N ASN A 257 22.83 31.64 -19.08
CA ASN A 257 23.80 31.38 -18.00
C ASN A 257 23.81 32.42 -16.87
N LEU A 258 22.67 33.05 -16.56
CA LEU A 258 22.56 34.02 -15.47
C LEU A 258 21.80 33.43 -14.27
N TYR A 259 22.26 33.76 -13.06
CA TYR A 259 21.72 33.28 -11.79
C TYR A 259 21.00 34.41 -11.06
N ASN A 260 19.90 34.07 -10.38
CA ASN A 260 19.36 34.92 -9.32
C ASN A 260 19.69 34.28 -7.98
N MET A 261 19.94 35.09 -6.97
CA MET A 261 20.25 34.61 -5.63
C MET A 261 19.23 35.20 -4.67
N SER A 262 18.57 34.33 -3.93
CA SER A 262 17.72 34.72 -2.81
C SER A 262 18.50 34.57 -1.52
N ILE A 263 18.58 35.63 -0.76
CA ILE A 263 19.30 35.63 0.50
C ILE A 263 18.27 35.36 1.60
N ASN A 264 18.45 34.25 2.30
CA ASN A 264 17.63 33.88 3.45
C ASN A 264 18.48 34.00 4.71
N ALA A 265 17.99 34.70 5.72
CA ALA A 265 18.64 34.69 7.03
C ALA A 265 18.06 33.51 7.82
N PHE A 266 18.94 32.61 8.27
CA PHE A 266 18.55 31.43 9.05
C PHE A 266 18.79 31.60 10.55
N ASP A 267 19.44 32.68 10.98
CA ASP A 267 19.56 32.97 12.40
C ASP A 267 19.19 34.40 12.75
N PHE A 268 18.42 34.51 13.81
CA PHE A 268 17.86 35.75 14.33
C PHE A 268 18.91 36.61 15.04
N ASN A 269 20.21 36.29 14.98
CA ASN A 269 21.28 37.00 15.69
C ASN A 269 21.64 38.37 15.08
N LEU A 270 21.03 38.76 13.96
CA LEU A 270 21.27 40.02 13.25
C LEU A 270 20.23 41.08 13.65
N ALA A 271 20.69 42.28 13.98
CA ALA A 271 19.81 43.41 14.26
C ALA A 271 19.35 44.04 12.92
N GLY A 272 18.05 43.98 12.62
CA GLY A 272 17.49 44.64 11.44
C GLY A 272 17.61 46.17 11.52
N PRO A 273 17.73 46.88 10.39
CA PRO A 273 17.87 46.38 9.01
C PRO A 273 19.24 45.73 8.73
N VAL A 274 19.26 44.76 7.82
CA VAL A 274 20.48 44.07 7.38
C VAL A 274 20.88 44.57 5.98
N LYS A 275 22.15 44.48 5.62
CA LYS A 275 22.70 44.87 4.31
C LYS A 275 23.53 43.73 3.74
N ALA A 276 23.19 43.28 2.54
CA ALA A 276 23.99 42.31 1.79
C ALA A 276 24.77 43.03 0.67
N THR A 277 26.08 42.82 0.62
CA THR A 277 26.97 43.45 -0.37
C THR A 277 27.84 42.40 -1.04
N ILE A 278 27.92 42.43 -2.37
CA ILE A 278 28.92 41.64 -3.10
C ILE A 278 30.26 42.36 -2.97
N THR A 279 31.16 41.81 -2.15
CA THR A 279 32.46 42.40 -1.84
C THR A 279 33.55 41.93 -2.79
N SER A 280 33.39 40.76 -3.44
CA SER A 280 34.25 40.37 -4.55
C SER A 280 33.55 39.47 -5.55
N TYR A 281 34.04 39.50 -6.79
CA TYR A 281 33.70 38.59 -7.87
C TYR A 281 34.96 38.19 -8.62
N ASN A 282 35.12 36.90 -8.91
CA ASN A 282 36.16 36.37 -9.78
C ASN A 282 35.53 35.45 -10.83
N GLY A 283 35.50 35.89 -12.09
CA GLY A 283 34.96 35.10 -13.20
C GLY A 283 35.31 35.69 -14.57
N SER A 284 34.98 34.96 -15.63
CA SER A 284 35.44 35.25 -17.00
C SER A 284 34.61 36.29 -17.76
N THR A 285 33.47 36.74 -17.23
CA THR A 285 32.58 37.73 -17.86
C THR A 285 32.79 39.12 -17.26
N SER A 286 33.08 40.12 -18.10
CA SER A 286 33.11 41.52 -17.70
C SER A 286 31.69 42.05 -17.44
N GLY A 287 31.45 42.68 -16.29
CA GLY A 287 30.14 43.27 -15.92
C GLY A 287 29.48 42.70 -14.67
N ALA A 288 30.18 41.91 -13.84
CA ALA A 288 29.62 41.49 -12.56
C ALA A 288 29.43 42.69 -11.60
N PRO A 289 28.40 42.68 -10.73
CA PRO A 289 27.99 43.84 -9.96
C PRO A 289 28.86 44.02 -8.70
N VAL A 290 30.19 44.06 -8.80
CA VAL A 290 31.07 44.29 -7.63
C VAL A 290 30.76 45.65 -7.02
N GLY A 291 30.50 45.69 -5.71
CA GLY A 291 30.05 46.90 -5.00
C GLY A 291 28.53 47.14 -5.05
N THR A 292 27.76 46.28 -5.73
CA THR A 292 26.29 46.32 -5.65
C THR A 292 25.87 45.90 -4.25
N SER A 293 25.20 46.83 -3.58
CA SER A 293 24.64 46.60 -2.25
C SER A 293 23.12 46.67 -2.34
N VAL A 294 22.46 45.66 -1.76
CA VAL A 294 21.02 45.69 -1.58
C VAL A 294 20.80 46.05 -0.11
N ASN A 295 20.33 47.28 0.13
CA ASN A 295 19.91 47.71 1.46
C ASN A 295 18.58 47.03 1.78
N MET A 296 18.50 46.33 2.91
CA MET A 296 17.34 45.52 3.25
C MET A 296 16.55 46.26 4.34
N THR A 297 15.57 47.06 3.93
CA THR A 297 14.60 47.68 4.84
C THR A 297 13.51 46.66 5.19
N HIS A 298 13.87 45.60 5.91
CA HIS A 298 12.85 44.91 6.70
C HIS A 298 12.70 45.68 8.01
N THR A 299 11.91 46.74 8.00
CA THR A 299 11.46 47.37 9.24
C THR A 299 10.51 46.40 9.91
N LEU A 300 10.84 45.90 11.09
CA LEU A 300 9.86 45.29 11.98
C LEU A 300 8.94 46.40 12.51
N THR A 301 8.16 47.02 11.64
CA THR A 301 7.07 47.92 12.01
C THR A 301 5.91 47.04 12.45
N GLY A 302 5.75 46.86 13.75
CA GLY A 302 4.59 46.15 14.27
C GLY A 302 4.63 46.00 15.77
N ASN A 303 3.94 46.90 16.46
CA ASN A 303 3.38 46.68 17.79
C ASN A 303 2.30 45.57 17.72
N SER A 304 2.71 44.35 17.42
CA SER A 304 1.86 43.17 17.52
C SER A 304 2.54 42.17 18.43
N THR A 305 1.86 41.82 19.52
CA THR A 305 2.09 40.65 20.36
C THR A 305 1.90 39.32 19.60
N GLN A 306 2.19 39.30 18.29
CA GLN A 306 2.02 38.16 17.39
C GLN A 306 3.23 38.02 16.47
N SER A 307 3.89 36.86 16.65
CA SER A 307 4.55 36.08 15.61
C SER A 307 5.73 36.72 14.87
N CYS A 308 6.81 36.97 15.60
CA CYS A 308 8.18 36.94 15.03
C CYS A 308 8.79 35.52 15.08
N CYS A 309 8.02 34.53 15.54
CA CYS A 309 8.51 33.20 15.84
C CYS A 309 7.60 32.20 15.14
N LEU A 310 8.01 31.68 13.98
CA LEU A 310 7.69 30.37 13.39
C LEU A 310 7.98 30.42 11.88
N ALA A 311 9.24 30.16 11.51
CA ALA A 311 9.55 29.59 10.20
C ALA A 311 10.26 28.27 10.46
N THR A 312 9.51 27.18 10.45
CA THR A 312 10.03 25.83 10.28
C THR A 312 10.79 25.79 8.94
N SER A 313 12.05 25.34 9.00
CA SER A 313 12.92 24.97 7.87
C SER A 313 13.13 25.95 6.68
N GLY A 314 12.54 27.15 6.67
CA GLY A 314 12.49 28.02 5.48
C GLY A 314 13.37 29.28 5.47
N GLY A 315 13.84 29.76 6.62
CA GLY A 315 14.54 31.05 6.74
C GLY A 315 13.60 32.24 6.46
N VAL A 316 13.99 33.46 6.87
CA VAL A 316 13.28 34.68 6.48
C VAL A 316 13.82 35.11 5.13
N PHE A 317 12.95 35.27 4.11
CA PHE A 317 13.35 35.84 2.83
C PHE A 317 13.74 37.31 3.03
N VAL A 318 15.01 37.63 2.80
CA VAL A 318 15.58 38.95 3.15
C VAL A 318 15.74 39.83 1.91
N GLY A 319 15.97 39.23 0.73
CA GLY A 319 16.11 39.96 -0.53
C GLY A 319 16.67 39.10 -1.67
N GLN A 320 16.76 39.68 -2.88
CA GLN A 320 17.21 38.98 -4.09
C GLN A 320 18.22 39.82 -4.87
N ILE A 321 19.26 39.16 -5.40
CA ILE A 321 20.20 39.73 -6.38
C ILE A 321 19.94 39.03 -7.72
N ASN A 322 19.78 39.82 -8.79
CA ASN A 322 19.43 39.31 -10.12
C ASN A 322 20.62 39.36 -11.09
N ASN A 323 20.56 38.52 -12.12
CA ASN A 323 21.47 38.55 -13.29
C ASN A 323 22.95 38.35 -12.96
N MET A 324 23.27 37.43 -12.05
CA MET A 324 24.64 37.11 -11.66
C MET A 324 25.28 36.15 -12.67
N PRO A 325 26.43 36.50 -13.29
CA PRO A 325 27.16 35.56 -14.16
C PRO A 325 27.80 34.38 -13.39
N PRO A 326 28.25 33.32 -14.08
CA PRO A 326 29.09 32.28 -13.47
C PRO A 326 30.39 32.89 -12.93
N GLY A 327 30.91 32.34 -11.84
CA GLY A 327 32.12 32.79 -11.16
C GLY A 327 32.06 32.61 -9.64
N ASP A 328 33.15 32.98 -8.98
CA ASP A 328 33.27 32.98 -7.53
C ASP A 328 32.81 34.32 -6.96
N TYR A 329 31.96 34.28 -5.94
CA TYR A 329 31.42 35.45 -5.26
C TYR A 329 31.75 35.41 -3.77
N VAL A 330 32.11 36.58 -3.22
CA VAL A 330 32.11 36.82 -1.78
C VAL A 330 31.00 37.81 -1.46
N ILE A 331 30.10 37.41 -0.56
CA ILE A 331 28.97 38.21 -0.12
C ILE A 331 29.12 38.48 1.36
N THR A 332 29.18 39.76 1.71
CA THR A 332 29.24 40.21 3.09
C THR A 332 27.86 40.66 3.53
N ILE A 333 27.32 40.00 4.56
CA ILE A 333 26.08 40.40 5.23
C ILE A 333 26.46 41.21 6.46
N THR A 334 25.98 42.45 6.55
CA THR A 334 26.24 43.39 7.66
C THR A 334 24.92 43.79 8.30
N ASP A 335 24.81 43.75 9.62
CA ASP A 335 23.61 44.22 10.31
C ASP A 335 23.67 45.71 10.67
N ASN A 336 22.58 46.25 11.23
CA ASN A 336 22.49 47.66 11.65
C ASN A 336 23.46 48.01 12.80
N CYS A 337 24.00 47.01 13.50
CA CYS A 337 25.00 47.18 14.54
C CYS A 337 26.45 47.12 13.99
N GLY A 338 26.62 47.04 12.66
CA GLY A 338 27.92 47.00 12.00
C GLY A 338 28.61 45.63 12.07
N ARG A 339 27.92 44.57 12.51
CA ARG A 339 28.46 43.21 12.57
C ARG A 339 28.33 42.57 11.20
N SER A 340 29.43 42.03 10.67
CA SER A 340 29.49 41.48 9.31
C SER A 340 30.01 40.05 9.22
N LYS A 341 29.51 39.27 8.26
CA LYS A 341 29.96 37.90 7.94
C LYS A 341 30.05 37.68 6.44
N ASP A 342 31.14 37.05 6.00
CA ASP A 342 31.39 36.71 4.59
C ASP A 342 30.94 35.29 4.25
N PHE A 343 30.37 35.16 3.05
CA PHE A 343 29.94 33.90 2.44
C PHE A 343 30.57 33.74 1.06
N ASN A 344 31.27 32.63 0.86
CA ASN A 344 31.92 32.29 -0.40
C ASN A 344 31.02 31.37 -1.21
N TYR A 345 30.78 31.70 -2.48
CA TYR A 345 29.94 30.92 -3.39
C TYR A 345 30.58 30.75 -4.75
N ASN A 346 30.58 29.53 -5.26
CA ASN A 346 31.06 29.21 -6.61
C ASN A 346 29.86 28.91 -7.51
N LEU A 347 29.65 29.75 -8.53
CA LEU A 347 28.63 29.55 -9.56
C LEU A 347 29.28 28.95 -10.81
N ASN A 348 29.14 27.63 -10.96
CA ASN A 348 29.68 26.90 -12.12
C ASN A 348 28.83 27.15 -13.38
N PRO A 349 29.45 27.40 -14.55
CA PRO A 349 28.69 27.54 -15.80
C PRO A 349 27.90 26.26 -16.10
N VAL A 350 26.59 26.40 -16.36
CA VAL A 350 25.73 25.27 -16.77
C VAL A 350 26.21 24.77 -18.13
N ARG A 351 26.78 23.56 -18.20
CA ARG A 351 27.28 23.00 -19.47
C ARG A 351 26.32 22.09 -20.21
N THR A 352 25.23 21.62 -19.62
CA THR A 352 24.24 20.77 -20.29
C THR A 352 22.90 20.80 -19.56
N PHE A 353 21.79 20.89 -20.29
CA PHE A 353 20.50 20.40 -19.80
C PHE A 353 20.68 18.89 -19.60
N GLY A 354 20.58 18.39 -18.36
CA GLY A 354 20.56 16.94 -18.15
C GLY A 354 19.15 16.42 -18.44
N GLU A 355 19.07 15.18 -18.90
CA GLU A 355 17.81 14.49 -19.18
C GLU A 355 17.70 13.35 -18.18
N GLU A 356 16.58 13.27 -17.46
CA GLU A 356 16.26 12.11 -16.63
C GLU A 356 15.14 11.31 -17.29
N VAL A 357 15.50 10.11 -17.71
CA VAL A 357 14.60 9.13 -18.30
C VAL A 357 14.18 8.14 -17.23
N TYR A 358 12.88 8.09 -16.94
CA TYR A 358 12.27 7.11 -16.06
C TYR A 358 11.39 6.17 -16.86
N ILE A 359 11.55 4.88 -16.58
CA ILE A 359 10.71 3.83 -17.15
C ILE A 359 9.84 3.27 -16.03
N TYR A 360 8.52 3.51 -16.12
CA TYR A 360 7.56 3.06 -15.12
C TYR A 360 6.82 1.81 -15.58
N ALA A 361 6.51 0.93 -14.64
CA ALA A 361 5.66 -0.22 -14.90
C ALA A 361 4.24 0.24 -15.27
N ASP A 362 3.68 -0.40 -16.28
CA ASP A 362 2.23 -0.33 -16.55
C ASP A 362 1.52 -1.41 -15.72
N CYS A 363 0.22 -1.26 -15.49
CA CYS A 363 -0.54 -2.25 -14.74
C CYS A 363 -0.60 -3.59 -15.48
N GLY A 364 -0.29 -4.66 -14.75
CA GLY A 364 -0.37 -6.03 -15.23
C GLY A 364 0.99 -6.63 -15.60
N VAL A 365 1.20 -7.88 -15.19
CA VAL A 365 2.41 -8.63 -15.51
C VAL A 365 2.50 -8.85 -17.02
N GLY A 366 3.65 -8.55 -17.61
CA GLY A 366 3.90 -8.64 -19.05
C GLY A 366 3.52 -7.39 -19.85
N SER A 367 2.90 -6.39 -19.21
CA SER A 367 2.61 -5.10 -19.85
C SER A 367 3.91 -4.39 -20.26
N VAL A 368 3.89 -3.68 -21.38
CA VAL A 368 5.03 -2.88 -21.83
C VAL A 368 5.11 -1.62 -20.97
N ASN A 369 6.31 -1.28 -20.52
CA ASN A 369 6.53 -0.15 -19.63
C ASN A 369 6.30 1.20 -20.32
N ARG A 370 6.19 2.25 -19.52
CA ARG A 370 5.94 3.62 -19.99
C ARG A 370 7.14 4.50 -19.82
N LEU A 371 7.19 5.56 -20.62
CA LEU A 371 8.20 6.59 -20.53
C LEU A 371 7.69 7.77 -19.70
N TRP A 372 8.55 8.22 -18.79
CA TRP A 372 8.46 9.53 -18.16
C TRP A 372 9.80 10.23 -18.27
N LEU A 373 9.83 11.31 -19.04
CA LEU A 373 11.05 12.07 -19.33
C LEU A 373 10.93 13.47 -18.73
N ARG A 374 11.96 13.88 -17.98
CA ARG A 374 12.05 15.23 -17.39
C ARG A 374 13.43 15.84 -17.65
N GLY A 375 13.48 17.15 -17.86
CA GLY A 375 14.74 17.89 -17.82
C GLY A 375 15.25 18.08 -16.39
N THR A 376 16.55 17.97 -16.18
CA THR A 376 17.20 18.26 -14.89
C THR A 376 17.31 19.79 -14.68
N GLY A 377 17.09 20.24 -13.45
CA GLY A 377 17.18 21.67 -13.08
C GLY A 377 15.87 22.31 -12.62
N ALA A 378 14.74 21.61 -12.69
CA ALA A 378 13.48 22.05 -12.11
C ALA A 378 13.43 21.72 -10.61
N PHE A 379 13.76 22.69 -9.76
CA PHE A 379 13.38 22.60 -8.35
C PHE A 379 11.86 22.80 -8.20
N GLN A 380 11.24 21.94 -7.40
CA GLN A 380 9.89 22.15 -6.88
C GLN A 380 9.90 23.38 -5.96
N GLY A 381 9.43 24.52 -6.45
CA GLY A 381 9.35 25.73 -5.63
C GLY A 381 8.42 26.76 -6.24
N THR A 382 7.15 26.69 -5.82
CA THR A 382 6.10 27.72 -5.89
C THR A 382 5.71 28.25 -7.28
N ALA A 383 4.40 28.27 -7.54
CA ALA A 383 3.80 28.76 -8.78
C ALA A 383 4.37 30.14 -9.19
N GLY A 384 4.97 30.21 -10.39
CA GLY A 384 5.52 31.45 -10.95
C GLY A 384 6.90 31.34 -11.62
N SER A 385 7.52 30.16 -11.68
CA SER A 385 8.84 29.98 -12.30
C SER A 385 8.77 29.89 -13.83
N ASN A 386 9.68 30.57 -14.53
CA ASN A 386 9.83 30.48 -15.99
C ASN A 386 10.45 29.12 -16.37
N PHE A 387 9.62 28.18 -16.83
CA PHE A 387 10.05 26.84 -17.24
C PHE A 387 10.72 26.87 -18.63
N ILE A 388 11.66 25.93 -18.87
CA ILE A 388 12.09 25.63 -20.25
C ILE A 388 11.06 24.70 -20.85
N ASP A 389 10.20 25.25 -21.70
CA ASP A 389 9.19 24.45 -22.35
C ASP A 389 9.79 23.66 -23.53
N ILE A 390 9.38 22.40 -23.66
CA ILE A 390 9.52 21.59 -24.87
C ILE A 390 8.63 22.22 -25.93
N THR A 391 9.24 22.74 -26.99
CA THR A 391 8.57 23.42 -28.11
C THR A 391 8.27 22.46 -29.26
N SER A 392 9.00 21.36 -29.35
CA SER A 392 8.69 20.23 -30.24
C SER A 392 9.19 18.93 -29.63
N ALA A 393 8.47 17.83 -29.85
CA ALA A 393 8.91 16.48 -29.47
C ALA A 393 8.41 15.47 -30.52
N GLN A 394 9.32 14.68 -31.06
CA GLN A 394 9.04 13.70 -32.11
C GLN A 394 9.72 12.37 -31.78
N LEU A 395 8.99 11.27 -31.88
CA LEU A 395 9.60 9.94 -31.89
C LEU A 395 10.24 9.73 -33.26
N THR A 396 11.56 9.55 -33.32
CA THR A 396 12.33 9.42 -34.58
C THR A 396 12.80 8.01 -34.86
N ALA A 397 12.84 7.13 -33.85
CA ALA A 397 13.12 5.70 -34.01
C ALA A 397 12.25 4.86 -33.07
N ALA A 398 11.82 3.69 -33.56
CA ALA A 398 11.06 2.69 -32.80
C ALA A 398 11.45 1.27 -33.25
N PRO A 399 11.22 0.24 -32.40
CA PRO A 399 11.50 -1.15 -32.75
C PRO A 399 10.64 -1.65 -33.94
N PRO A 400 11.13 -2.63 -34.72
CA PRO A 400 10.36 -3.28 -35.77
C PRO A 400 9.04 -3.86 -35.22
N GLY A 401 7.94 -3.66 -35.95
CA GLY A 401 6.62 -4.17 -35.57
C GLY A 401 5.83 -3.30 -34.58
N SER A 402 6.35 -2.13 -34.17
CA SER A 402 5.62 -1.17 -33.32
C SER A 402 4.35 -0.59 -33.96
N GLY A 403 4.27 -0.58 -35.30
CA GLY A 403 3.12 -0.03 -36.05
C GLY A 403 3.01 1.49 -36.01
N LEU A 404 3.95 2.19 -35.37
CA LEU A 404 3.99 3.66 -35.30
C LEU A 404 4.56 4.23 -36.60
N ALA A 405 3.87 5.23 -37.16
CA ALA A 405 4.39 6.02 -38.28
C ALA A 405 5.42 7.03 -37.76
N LEU A 406 6.66 6.98 -38.26
CA LEU A 406 7.76 7.84 -37.83
C LEU A 406 8.08 8.92 -38.89
N PRO A 407 8.41 10.17 -38.48
CA PRO A 407 8.44 10.64 -37.09
C PRO A 407 7.03 10.82 -36.53
N TYR A 408 6.80 10.38 -35.29
CA TYR A 408 5.50 10.53 -34.62
C TYR A 408 5.52 11.78 -33.74
N ASP A 409 4.56 12.68 -33.91
CA ASP A 409 4.43 13.89 -33.08
C ASP A 409 3.97 13.51 -31.67
N MET A 410 4.80 13.85 -30.68
CA MET A 410 4.57 13.55 -29.27
C MET A 410 4.18 14.78 -28.45
N MET A 411 3.88 15.92 -29.09
CA MET A 411 3.47 17.13 -28.36
C MET A 411 2.21 16.93 -27.51
N SER A 412 1.35 15.96 -27.84
CA SER A 412 0.21 15.57 -26.99
C SER A 412 0.61 14.92 -25.66
N PHE A 413 1.84 14.43 -25.52
CA PHE A 413 2.38 13.82 -24.31
C PHE A 413 3.20 14.81 -23.47
N VAL A 414 3.40 16.04 -23.96
CA VAL A 414 4.09 17.09 -23.22
C VAL A 414 3.13 17.72 -22.20
N SER A 415 3.56 17.76 -20.95
CA SER A 415 2.83 18.26 -19.79
C SER A 415 3.68 19.25 -19.01
N LEU A 416 3.01 20.25 -18.41
CA LEU A 416 3.66 21.31 -17.62
C LEU A 416 4.77 22.04 -18.39
N GLY A 417 4.69 22.07 -19.72
CA GLY A 417 5.70 22.69 -20.57
C GLY A 417 6.96 21.84 -20.75
N TYR A 418 7.45 21.08 -19.76
CA TYR A 418 8.79 20.48 -19.80
C TYR A 418 8.87 18.96 -19.50
N ILE A 419 7.74 18.29 -19.28
CA ILE A 419 7.67 16.85 -18.96
C ILE A 419 7.03 16.10 -20.13
N LEU A 420 7.58 14.96 -20.54
CA LEU A 420 6.96 14.08 -21.54
C LEU A 420 6.52 12.76 -20.89
N GLU A 421 5.23 12.45 -20.96
CA GLU A 421 4.63 11.27 -20.32
C GLU A 421 3.68 10.54 -21.28
N THR A 422 3.97 9.28 -21.57
CA THR A 422 3.20 8.51 -22.56
C THR A 422 1.96 7.84 -21.96
N ALA A 423 0.89 7.78 -22.74
CA ALA A 423 -0.36 7.13 -22.36
C ALA A 423 -0.22 5.59 -22.21
N PRO A 424 -1.15 4.92 -21.49
CA PRO A 424 -1.22 3.47 -21.38
C PRO A 424 -1.19 2.78 -22.73
N GLY A 425 -0.35 1.75 -22.86
CA GLY A 425 -0.26 0.96 -24.09
C GLY A 425 0.25 1.71 -25.33
N PHE A 426 0.77 2.93 -25.20
CA PHE A 426 1.37 3.67 -26.33
C PHE A 426 2.52 2.87 -26.94
N PHE A 427 3.41 2.35 -26.09
CA PHE A 427 4.43 1.41 -26.52
C PHE A 427 3.85 -0.01 -26.49
N THR A 428 3.72 -0.63 -27.65
CA THR A 428 3.17 -1.98 -27.79
C THR A 428 4.24 -3.06 -27.93
N VAL A 429 5.48 -2.65 -28.27
CA VAL A 429 6.61 -3.53 -28.54
C VAL A 429 7.81 -3.12 -27.66
N PRO A 430 8.41 -4.05 -26.90
CA PRO A 430 9.63 -3.74 -26.16
C PRO A 430 10.82 -3.53 -27.11
N GLY A 431 11.73 -2.62 -26.77
CA GLY A 431 12.94 -2.35 -27.56
C GLY A 431 13.45 -0.92 -27.41
N ASN A 432 14.33 -0.52 -28.33
CA ASN A 432 14.97 0.80 -28.31
C ASN A 432 14.15 1.84 -29.07
N TYR A 433 14.04 3.02 -28.49
CA TYR A 433 13.32 4.17 -29.02
C TYR A 433 14.21 5.41 -28.97
N THR A 434 14.00 6.32 -29.92
CA THR A 434 14.69 7.62 -29.97
C THR A 434 13.66 8.74 -30.07
N ILE A 435 13.80 9.75 -29.22
CA ILE A 435 12.99 10.96 -29.24
C ILE A 435 13.88 12.13 -29.61
N ARG A 436 13.46 12.92 -30.61
CA ARG A 436 14.04 14.23 -30.91
C ARG A 436 13.14 15.31 -30.35
N TYR A 437 13.68 16.20 -29.52
CA TYR A 437 12.90 17.33 -28.98
C TYR A 437 13.68 18.64 -29.04
N THR A 438 12.97 19.76 -29.11
CA THR A 438 13.51 21.11 -28.97
C THR A 438 12.88 21.77 -27.76
N THR A 439 13.59 22.71 -27.15
CA THR A 439 13.04 23.53 -26.07
C THR A 439 12.97 25.01 -26.45
N THR A 440 12.51 25.85 -25.54
CA THR A 440 12.55 27.32 -25.68
C THR A 440 13.96 27.88 -25.87
N CYS A 441 15.02 27.11 -25.53
CA CYS A 441 16.41 27.48 -25.85
C CYS A 441 16.83 27.15 -27.30
N GLY A 442 15.94 26.62 -28.13
CA GLY A 442 16.09 26.55 -29.60
C GLY A 442 16.97 25.43 -30.17
N ALA A 443 17.75 24.71 -29.35
CA ALA A 443 18.58 23.60 -29.83
C ALA A 443 17.85 22.26 -29.73
N ALA A 444 17.86 21.48 -30.82
CA ALA A 444 17.32 20.10 -30.83
C ALA A 444 18.24 19.12 -30.10
N ARG A 445 17.66 18.09 -29.49
CA ARG A 445 18.32 17.00 -28.76
C ARG A 445 17.69 15.67 -29.10
N ASP A 446 18.49 14.62 -29.15
CA ASP A 446 18.04 13.24 -29.36
C ASP A 446 18.28 12.42 -28.09
N VAL A 447 17.21 11.80 -27.56
CA VAL A 447 17.24 10.95 -26.35
C VAL A 447 16.97 9.51 -26.74
N ASN A 448 17.88 8.61 -26.36
CA ASN A 448 17.75 7.18 -26.59
C ASN A 448 17.38 6.45 -25.30
N PHE A 449 16.40 5.56 -25.35
CA PHE A 449 15.97 4.76 -24.20
C PHE A 449 15.43 3.40 -24.64
N THR A 450 15.42 2.45 -23.71
CA THR A 450 14.91 1.10 -23.93
C THR A 450 13.68 0.88 -23.08
N ILE A 451 12.60 0.41 -23.70
CA ILE A 451 11.36 0.04 -23.01
C ILE A 451 11.25 -1.48 -22.95
N GLY A 452 11.21 -2.01 -21.73
CA GLY A 452 11.00 -3.43 -21.45
C GLY A 452 9.54 -3.76 -21.11
N ARG A 453 9.31 -5.01 -20.71
CA ARG A 453 8.05 -5.44 -20.10
C ARG A 453 8.17 -5.46 -18.58
N TYR A 454 7.07 -5.23 -17.88
CA TYR A 454 6.97 -5.44 -16.45
C TYR A 454 6.95 -6.95 -16.15
N LEU A 455 8.09 -7.48 -15.71
CA LEU A 455 8.27 -8.89 -15.34
C LEU A 455 8.84 -8.95 -13.91
N PRO A 456 8.00 -8.77 -12.89
CA PRO A 456 8.45 -8.82 -11.51
C PRO A 456 8.83 -10.25 -11.12
N ASN A 457 9.89 -10.38 -10.31
CA ASN A 457 10.28 -11.66 -9.73
C ASN A 457 9.90 -11.68 -8.24
N TYR A 458 8.83 -12.42 -7.93
CA TYR A 458 8.31 -12.58 -6.58
C TYR A 458 8.68 -13.94 -6.01
N ASN A 459 9.64 -13.96 -5.08
CA ASN A 459 9.92 -15.14 -4.27
C ASN A 459 9.27 -14.97 -2.88
N LEU A 460 8.74 -16.05 -2.33
CA LEU A 460 8.11 -16.08 -1.01
C LEU A 460 8.53 -17.34 -0.28
N GLU A 461 9.24 -17.16 0.83
CA GLU A 461 9.52 -18.23 1.79
C GLU A 461 8.42 -18.23 2.85
N VAL A 462 7.80 -19.38 3.08
CA VAL A 462 6.84 -19.60 4.17
C VAL A 462 7.49 -20.52 5.18
N THR A 463 7.71 -20.03 6.40
CA THR A 463 8.29 -20.81 7.50
C THR A 463 7.18 -21.19 8.46
N THR A 464 6.94 -22.48 8.64
CA THR A 464 5.95 -23.00 9.58
C THR A 464 6.60 -23.32 10.93
N GLY A 465 5.82 -23.18 11.99
CA GLY A 465 6.11 -23.64 13.35
C GLY A 465 4.82 -24.15 14.00
N CYS A 466 4.88 -24.52 15.27
CA CYS A 466 3.72 -25.12 15.94
C CYS A 466 2.53 -24.15 16.03
N ASN A 467 1.52 -24.42 15.18
CA ASN A 467 0.32 -23.59 15.01
C ASN A 467 0.62 -22.13 14.65
N ILE A 468 1.79 -21.88 14.06
CA ILE A 468 2.20 -20.55 13.61
C ILE A 468 2.91 -20.63 12.26
N PHE A 469 2.91 -19.53 11.51
CA PHE A 469 3.78 -19.38 10.35
C PHE A 469 4.29 -17.95 10.23
N SER A 470 5.46 -17.76 9.64
CA SER A 470 5.96 -16.47 9.19
C SER A 470 6.25 -16.52 7.69
N ILE A 471 6.31 -15.35 7.07
CA ILE A 471 6.67 -15.23 5.66
C ILE A 471 7.84 -14.29 5.49
N LYS A 472 8.74 -14.64 4.59
CA LYS A 472 9.85 -13.77 4.17
C LYS A 472 9.77 -13.61 2.66
N PRO A 473 9.28 -12.47 2.17
CA PRO A 473 9.30 -12.21 0.75
C PRO A 473 10.68 -11.80 0.27
N SER A 474 11.01 -12.17 -0.96
CA SER A 474 12.21 -11.74 -1.68
C SER A 474 11.82 -11.25 -3.06
N PHE A 475 11.78 -9.93 -3.21
CA PHE A 475 11.38 -9.25 -4.43
C PHE A 475 12.62 -8.74 -5.16
N THR A 476 12.82 -9.17 -6.41
CA THR A 476 13.96 -8.79 -7.26
C THR A 476 13.49 -8.29 -8.63
N ASN A 477 14.31 -7.50 -9.33
CA ASN A 477 13.97 -6.86 -10.62
C ASN A 477 12.73 -5.95 -10.58
N ILE A 478 12.43 -5.42 -9.40
CA ILE A 478 11.41 -4.40 -9.19
C ILE A 478 12.18 -3.10 -8.95
N THR A 479 11.99 -2.11 -9.81
CA THR A 479 12.71 -0.83 -9.75
C THR A 479 12.27 -0.05 -8.51
N ALA A 480 12.75 -0.43 -7.34
CA ALA A 480 12.58 0.30 -6.10
C ALA A 480 13.96 0.46 -5.47
N GLY A 481 14.45 1.70 -5.45
CA GLY A 481 15.63 2.08 -4.68
C GLY A 481 15.46 1.69 -3.22
N ALA A 482 16.53 1.16 -2.64
CA ALA A 482 16.68 1.09 -1.21
C ALA A 482 16.45 2.49 -0.61
N ASN A 483 15.67 2.56 0.48
CA ASN A 483 15.24 3.74 1.23
C ASN A 483 13.92 4.37 0.71
N TYR A 484 12.80 3.92 1.29
CA TYR A 484 11.48 4.43 0.94
C TYR A 484 10.66 4.88 2.17
N ASN A 485 10.14 6.10 2.08
CA ASN A 485 9.26 6.82 3.01
C ASN A 485 7.79 6.42 2.73
N PRO A 486 6.94 6.14 3.76
CA PRO A 486 5.69 5.39 3.64
C PRO A 486 4.49 6.03 2.90
N GLN A 487 4.65 7.07 2.08
CA GLN A 487 3.51 7.67 1.33
C GLN A 487 3.79 7.78 -0.18
N TYR A 488 3.18 6.84 -0.93
CA TYR A 488 2.89 6.81 -2.36
C TYR A 488 3.69 7.77 -3.26
N SER A 489 4.86 7.32 -3.69
CA SER A 489 5.75 7.99 -4.63
C SER A 489 5.77 7.18 -5.92
N VAL A 490 6.00 7.89 -7.02
CA VAL A 490 5.96 7.33 -8.37
C VAL A 490 6.99 6.20 -8.50
N GLY A 491 6.55 4.99 -8.83
CA GLY A 491 7.41 3.80 -8.94
C GLY A 491 7.71 3.06 -7.62
N GLY A 492 7.15 3.50 -6.48
CA GLY A 492 7.27 2.77 -5.21
C GLY A 492 6.32 1.56 -5.17
N HIS A 493 6.89 0.37 -5.00
CA HIS A 493 6.15 -0.89 -4.81
C HIS A 493 5.91 -1.16 -3.31
N GLN A 494 4.67 -1.48 -2.96
CA GLN A 494 4.26 -1.85 -1.60
C GLN A 494 3.70 -3.26 -1.59
N PHE A 495 4.20 -4.09 -0.67
CA PHE A 495 3.77 -5.48 -0.55
C PHE A 495 2.92 -5.65 0.68
N LEU A 496 1.73 -6.23 0.53
CA LEU A 496 0.80 -6.42 1.62
C LEU A 496 0.28 -7.86 1.67
N LEU A 497 0.18 -8.41 2.87
CA LEU A 497 -0.42 -9.72 3.14
C LEU A 497 -1.92 -9.56 3.44
N GLN A 498 -2.75 -10.34 2.76
CA GLN A 498 -4.17 -10.47 3.06
C GLN A 498 -4.55 -11.93 3.33
N TRP A 499 -5.58 -12.11 4.15
CA TRP A 499 -6.18 -13.40 4.47
C TRP A 499 -7.59 -13.45 3.88
N TYR A 500 -7.96 -14.57 3.28
CA TYR A 500 -9.28 -14.76 2.70
C TYR A 500 -10.26 -15.23 3.77
N ASN A 501 -11.27 -14.41 4.06
CA ASN A 501 -12.35 -14.77 4.96
C ASN A 501 -13.45 -15.49 4.17
N THR A 502 -13.63 -16.78 4.43
CA THR A 502 -14.64 -17.60 3.76
C THR A 502 -16.08 -17.25 4.17
N VAL A 503 -16.27 -16.61 5.32
CA VAL A 503 -17.59 -16.20 5.82
C VAL A 503 -18.06 -14.94 5.09
N THR A 504 -17.18 -13.94 4.93
CA THR A 504 -17.52 -12.68 4.25
C THR A 504 -17.28 -12.73 2.74
N GLY A 505 -16.52 -13.72 2.27
CA GLY A 505 -16.08 -13.83 0.86
C GLY A 505 -15.07 -12.76 0.45
N LYS A 506 -14.38 -12.14 1.42
CA LYS A 506 -13.49 -10.98 1.19
C LYS A 506 -12.06 -11.26 1.63
N TRP A 507 -11.13 -10.55 0.98
CA TRP A 507 -9.75 -10.44 1.44
C TRP A 507 -9.67 -9.38 2.54
N GLU A 508 -9.14 -9.77 3.69
CA GLU A 508 -9.09 -8.97 4.90
C GLU A 508 -7.67 -8.91 5.46
N HIS A 509 -7.41 -7.89 6.26
CA HIS A 509 -6.18 -7.74 7.00
C HIS A 509 -6.05 -8.91 8.01
N PRO A 510 -4.91 -9.63 8.05
CA PRO A 510 -4.81 -10.89 8.79
C PRO A 510 -4.91 -10.76 10.31
N THR A 511 -4.56 -9.61 10.89
CA THR A 511 -4.62 -9.38 12.36
C THR A 511 -5.89 -8.68 12.85
N ASN A 512 -6.38 -7.65 12.16
CA ASN A 512 -7.53 -6.85 12.59
C ASN A 512 -8.84 -7.15 11.85
N GLY A 513 -8.82 -7.99 10.79
CA GLY A 513 -10.01 -8.40 10.05
C GLY A 513 -10.63 -7.33 9.12
N SER A 514 -9.99 -6.18 8.93
CA SER A 514 -10.52 -5.13 8.06
C SER A 514 -10.44 -5.51 6.58
N SER A 515 -11.54 -5.36 5.84
CA SER A 515 -11.57 -5.50 4.37
C SER A 515 -11.46 -4.17 3.63
N THR A 516 -11.62 -3.05 4.34
CA THR A 516 -11.69 -1.71 3.75
C THR A 516 -10.35 -1.00 3.79
N PRO A 517 -9.82 -0.54 2.65
CA PRO A 517 -8.61 0.25 2.64
C PRO A 517 -8.85 1.59 3.36
N SER A 518 -7.81 2.14 3.97
CA SER A 518 -7.84 3.45 4.63
C SER A 518 -8.05 4.60 3.65
N ASN A 519 -7.64 4.41 2.39
CA ASN A 519 -7.86 5.33 1.28
C ASN A 519 -8.67 4.65 0.17
N SER A 520 -9.86 5.18 -0.13
CA SER A 520 -10.76 4.63 -1.15
C SER A 520 -10.22 4.71 -2.58
N ALA A 521 -9.20 5.53 -2.84
CA ALA A 521 -8.52 5.60 -4.14
C ALA A 521 -7.55 4.42 -4.37
N ILE A 522 -7.27 3.62 -3.33
CA ILE A 522 -6.22 2.60 -3.34
C ILE A 522 -6.88 1.24 -3.11
N PRO A 523 -6.63 0.24 -3.97
CA PRO A 523 -7.32 -1.04 -3.88
C PRO A 523 -6.95 -1.83 -2.61
N VAL A 524 -5.68 -1.79 -2.20
CA VAL A 524 -5.19 -2.34 -0.93
C VAL A 524 -4.13 -1.43 -0.32
N ASP A 525 -4.22 -1.22 0.99
CA ASP A 525 -3.28 -0.46 1.79
C ASP A 525 -3.16 -1.05 3.22
N ALA A 526 -2.45 -0.35 4.11
CA ALA A 526 -2.26 -0.79 5.50
C ALA A 526 -3.58 -0.93 6.30
N GLY A 527 -4.69 -0.38 5.81
CA GLY A 527 -6.02 -0.50 6.40
C GLY A 527 -6.68 -1.86 6.15
N ASN A 528 -6.37 -2.54 5.04
CA ASN A 528 -6.93 -3.86 4.70
C ASN A 528 -5.90 -4.94 4.30
N GLY A 529 -4.62 -4.65 4.42
CA GLY A 529 -3.53 -5.60 4.26
C GLY A 529 -2.38 -5.28 5.20
N LEU A 530 -1.65 -6.32 5.63
CA LEU A 530 -0.50 -6.13 6.52
C LEU A 530 0.75 -5.83 5.67
N PRO A 531 1.42 -4.68 5.86
CA PRO A 531 2.64 -4.35 5.11
C PRO A 531 3.78 -5.33 5.36
N LEU A 532 4.47 -5.72 4.29
CA LEU A 532 5.63 -6.60 4.31
C LEU A 532 6.90 -5.85 3.90
N GLN A 533 8.01 -6.20 4.54
CA GLN A 533 9.33 -5.65 4.22
C GLN A 533 10.10 -6.64 3.34
N ASN A 534 10.75 -6.14 2.29
CA ASN A 534 11.52 -6.99 1.38
C ASN A 534 12.70 -7.65 2.13
N ASN A 535 12.93 -8.93 1.86
CA ASN A 535 13.96 -9.77 2.48
C ASN A 535 13.91 -9.85 4.01
N THR A 536 12.79 -9.48 4.64
CA THR A 536 12.61 -9.48 6.09
C THR A 536 11.44 -10.38 6.46
N ALA A 537 11.62 -11.25 7.46
CA ALA A 537 10.56 -12.12 7.93
C ALA A 537 9.47 -11.30 8.65
N SER A 538 8.21 -11.63 8.40
CA SER A 538 7.06 -11.09 9.11
C SER A 538 7.01 -11.58 10.56
N PRO A 539 6.19 -10.95 11.43
CA PRO A 539 5.73 -11.60 12.65
C PRO A 539 5.05 -12.94 12.35
N SER A 540 5.01 -13.82 13.35
CA SER A 540 4.33 -15.11 13.25
C SER A 540 2.81 -14.96 13.36
N PHE A 541 2.08 -15.69 12.53
CA PHE A 541 0.62 -15.72 12.50
C PHE A 541 0.09 -17.09 12.94
N ALA A 542 -0.92 -17.10 13.80
CA ALA A 542 -1.55 -18.31 14.32
C ALA A 542 -2.94 -18.56 13.72
N LYS A 543 -3.09 -18.31 12.40
CA LYS A 543 -4.38 -18.46 11.72
C LYS A 543 -4.23 -19.28 10.44
N SER A 544 -5.08 -20.30 10.29
CA SER A 544 -5.16 -21.10 9.07
C SER A 544 -6.04 -20.43 8.02
N GLY A 545 -5.89 -20.87 6.78
CA GLY A 545 -6.68 -20.42 5.64
C GLY A 545 -5.83 -20.01 4.45
N ARG A 546 -6.48 -19.39 3.47
CA ARG A 546 -5.87 -18.93 2.24
C ARG A 546 -5.35 -17.51 2.41
N TYR A 547 -4.12 -17.28 1.97
CA TYR A 547 -3.41 -16.03 2.04
C TYR A 547 -2.99 -15.58 0.63
N ARG A 548 -2.81 -14.27 0.48
CA ARG A 548 -2.15 -13.70 -0.70
C ARG A 548 -1.23 -12.56 -0.31
N VAL A 549 -0.12 -12.45 -1.04
CA VAL A 549 0.72 -11.26 -1.07
C VAL A 549 0.32 -10.45 -2.30
N VAL A 550 -0.02 -9.18 -2.11
CA VAL A 550 -0.30 -8.23 -3.19
C VAL A 550 0.82 -7.21 -3.30
N ASP A 551 1.19 -6.89 -4.53
CA ASP A 551 2.07 -5.77 -4.90
C ASP A 551 1.18 -4.62 -5.37
N VAL A 552 1.28 -3.49 -4.68
CA VAL A 552 0.55 -2.26 -4.98
C VAL A 552 1.54 -1.16 -5.32
N TYR A 553 1.40 -0.57 -6.49
CA TYR A 553 2.26 0.51 -6.96
C TYR A 553 1.46 1.52 -7.77
N MET A 554 1.94 2.76 -7.80
CA MET A 554 1.33 3.82 -8.58
C MET A 554 1.98 3.91 -9.95
N SER A 555 1.17 3.76 -10.99
CA SER A 555 1.56 4.14 -12.35
C SER A 555 1.05 5.56 -12.60
N ARG A 556 1.92 6.42 -13.14
CA ARG A 556 1.60 7.84 -13.37
C ARG A 556 0.85 7.99 -14.70
N TYR A 557 -0.10 8.90 -14.68
CA TYR A 557 -0.89 9.22 -15.85
C TYR A 557 -0.93 10.74 -16.02
N TYR A 558 -0.87 11.16 -17.27
CA TYR A 558 -1.26 12.50 -17.68
C TYR A 558 -1.91 12.41 -19.07
N PRO A 559 -2.99 13.17 -19.35
CA PRO A 559 -3.71 14.10 -18.47
C PRO A 559 -4.69 13.44 -17.48
N THR A 560 -4.80 12.10 -17.47
CA THR A 560 -5.71 11.39 -16.55
C THR A 560 -5.11 11.26 -15.14
N PRO A 561 -5.91 11.04 -14.09
CA PRO A 561 -5.39 10.79 -12.74
C PRO A 561 -4.47 9.57 -12.71
N SER A 562 -3.39 9.62 -11.92
CA SER A 562 -2.57 8.45 -11.61
C SER A 562 -3.45 7.28 -11.17
N ILE A 563 -3.11 6.05 -11.57
CA ILE A 563 -3.83 4.86 -11.10
C ILE A 563 -2.93 3.98 -10.26
N PHE A 564 -3.54 3.35 -9.25
CA PHE A 564 -2.91 2.34 -8.42
C PHE A 564 -3.10 0.99 -9.07
N CYS A 565 -1.98 0.39 -9.49
CA CYS A 565 -1.94 -0.98 -9.94
C CYS A 565 -1.91 -1.92 -8.73
N MET A 566 -2.63 -3.03 -8.83
CA MET A 566 -2.52 -4.15 -7.92
C MET A 566 -2.19 -5.41 -8.73
N VAL A 567 -1.19 -6.15 -8.27
CA VAL A 567 -0.86 -7.48 -8.78
C VAL A 567 -0.83 -8.47 -7.62
N VAL A 568 -1.43 -9.64 -7.79
CA VAL A 568 -1.28 -10.73 -6.83
C VAL A 568 0.09 -11.37 -7.06
N ALA A 569 1.03 -11.11 -6.14
CA ALA A 569 2.39 -11.62 -6.24
C ALA A 569 2.44 -13.14 -5.98
N LYS A 570 1.70 -13.61 -4.97
CA LYS A 570 1.61 -15.03 -4.63
C LYS A 570 0.35 -15.32 -3.82
N GLU A 571 -0.31 -16.43 -4.11
CA GLU A 571 -1.30 -17.05 -3.20
C GLU A 571 -0.74 -18.33 -2.59
N PHE A 572 -1.12 -18.61 -1.34
CA PHE A 572 -0.74 -19.82 -0.62
C PHE A 572 -1.78 -20.15 0.46
N THR A 573 -1.77 -21.38 0.97
CA THR A 573 -2.67 -21.84 2.04
C THR A 573 -1.84 -22.34 3.21
N VAL A 574 -2.29 -22.02 4.42
CA VAL A 574 -1.74 -22.55 5.67
C VAL A 574 -2.82 -23.36 6.36
N ASP A 575 -2.53 -24.62 6.65
CA ASP A 575 -3.40 -25.49 7.45
C ASP A 575 -2.59 -26.09 8.60
N PHE A 576 -3.02 -25.84 9.83
CA PHE A 576 -2.34 -26.39 11.02
C PHE A 576 -2.87 -27.78 11.39
N ASN A 577 -4.02 -28.17 10.87
CA ASN A 577 -4.56 -29.51 11.09
C ASN A 577 -3.85 -30.49 10.18
N ILE A 578 -3.50 -31.66 10.72
CA ILE A 578 -3.04 -32.75 9.89
C ILE A 578 -4.26 -33.31 9.15
N SER A 579 -4.13 -33.46 7.85
CA SER A 579 -5.04 -34.19 6.97
C SER A 579 -4.27 -35.39 6.43
N PHE A 580 -4.94 -36.51 6.16
CA PHE A 580 -4.27 -37.69 5.63
C PHE A 580 -5.07 -38.32 4.49
N ASN A 581 -4.34 -38.99 3.60
CA ASN A 581 -4.88 -39.86 2.57
C ASN A 581 -3.97 -41.08 2.46
N TYR A 582 -4.49 -42.23 2.06
CA TYR A 582 -3.69 -43.43 1.87
C TYR A 582 -4.10 -44.18 0.60
N ASN A 583 -3.14 -44.89 0.04
CA ASN A 583 -3.36 -45.82 -1.07
C ASN A 583 -2.72 -47.16 -0.74
N VAL A 584 -3.29 -48.24 -1.26
CA VAL A 584 -2.75 -49.60 -1.09
C VAL A 584 -2.51 -50.19 -2.47
N ILE A 585 -1.29 -50.67 -2.71
CA ILE A 585 -0.88 -51.27 -3.98
C ILE A 585 -0.47 -52.72 -3.70
N GLN A 586 -1.03 -53.65 -4.46
CA GLN A 586 -0.63 -55.06 -4.42
C GLN A 586 0.60 -55.29 -5.30
N CYS A 587 1.63 -55.91 -4.75
CA CYS A 587 2.84 -56.29 -5.47
C CYS A 587 2.67 -57.66 -6.17
N PRO A 588 3.45 -57.94 -7.24
CA PRO A 588 3.36 -59.21 -7.98
C PRO A 588 3.60 -60.47 -7.15
N ASP A 589 4.31 -60.35 -6.03
CA ASP A 589 4.58 -61.43 -5.08
C ASP A 589 3.42 -61.72 -4.11
N GLY A 590 2.31 -60.98 -4.21
CA GLY A 590 1.13 -61.10 -3.35
C GLY A 590 1.20 -60.28 -2.06
N SER A 591 2.29 -59.56 -1.81
CA SER A 591 2.38 -58.60 -0.70
C SER A 591 1.73 -57.25 -1.03
N TYR A 592 1.54 -56.39 -0.03
CA TYR A 592 0.95 -55.06 -0.21
C TYR A 592 1.91 -53.96 0.25
N THR A 593 1.86 -52.82 -0.46
CA THR A 593 2.50 -51.58 -0.06
C THR A 593 1.44 -50.53 0.24
N LEU A 594 1.41 -50.04 1.47
CA LEU A 594 0.56 -48.92 1.93
C LEU A 594 1.35 -47.62 1.80
N LEU A 595 0.77 -46.64 1.11
CA LEU A 595 1.33 -45.31 0.91
C LEU A 595 0.40 -44.28 1.56
N ALA A 596 0.67 -43.97 2.82
CA ALA A 596 0.02 -42.88 3.53
C ALA A 596 0.71 -41.56 3.17
N SER A 597 -0.08 -40.52 3.02
CA SER A 597 0.38 -39.15 2.85
C SER A 597 -0.34 -38.27 3.85
N ALA A 598 0.38 -37.31 4.42
CA ALA A 598 -0.18 -36.31 5.32
C ALA A 598 0.09 -34.90 4.75
N SER A 599 -0.84 -33.98 4.99
CA SER A 599 -0.70 -32.56 4.66
C SER A 599 -1.23 -31.68 5.78
N GLY A 600 -0.85 -30.40 5.78
CA GLY A 600 -1.08 -29.49 6.91
C GLY A 600 0.00 -29.65 7.98
N GLY A 601 -0.31 -29.34 9.24
CA GLY A 601 0.68 -29.35 10.33
C GLY A 601 1.96 -28.54 10.00
N ASN A 602 3.10 -29.00 10.49
CA ASN A 602 4.45 -28.44 10.29
C ASN A 602 5.27 -29.25 9.27
N GLY A 603 4.66 -30.23 8.60
CA GLY A 603 5.24 -30.96 7.47
C GLY A 603 6.29 -32.04 7.80
N ASN A 604 6.75 -32.17 9.05
CA ASN A 604 7.70 -33.21 9.45
C ASN A 604 6.98 -34.34 10.21
N PHE A 605 6.37 -35.23 9.44
CA PHE A 605 5.51 -36.27 9.98
C PHE A 605 6.26 -37.55 10.35
N THR A 606 5.80 -38.20 11.42
CA THR A 606 6.13 -39.58 11.76
C THR A 606 4.86 -40.43 11.64
N PHE A 607 4.97 -41.54 10.91
CA PHE A 607 3.88 -42.49 10.68
C PHE A 607 4.16 -43.77 11.46
N ASN A 608 3.25 -44.15 12.35
CA ASN A 608 3.30 -45.41 13.09
C ASN A 608 2.12 -46.29 12.67
N LEU A 609 2.40 -47.42 12.04
CA LEU A 609 1.39 -48.40 11.67
C LEU A 609 1.31 -49.48 12.75
N TYR A 610 0.15 -49.63 13.36
CA TYR A 610 -0.15 -50.62 14.38
C TYR A 610 -0.99 -51.77 13.83
N ASP A 611 -0.99 -52.88 14.56
CA ASP A 611 -1.98 -53.96 14.40
C ASP A 611 -3.43 -53.46 14.59
N SER A 612 -4.41 -54.32 14.25
CA SER A 612 -5.84 -53.98 14.36
C SER A 612 -6.30 -53.65 15.78
N THR A 613 -5.50 -53.99 16.80
CA THR A 613 -5.81 -53.77 18.23
C THR A 613 -5.14 -52.54 18.80
N HIS A 614 -4.35 -51.81 18.01
CA HIS A 614 -3.56 -50.63 18.43
C HIS A 614 -2.56 -50.93 19.55
N THR A 615 -2.04 -52.16 19.60
CA THR A 615 -1.17 -52.62 20.70
C THR A 615 0.28 -52.76 20.27
N THR A 616 0.53 -53.18 19.03
CA THR A 616 1.88 -53.46 18.52
C THR A 616 2.16 -52.60 17.30
N ILE A 617 3.27 -51.86 17.31
CA ILE A 617 3.77 -51.16 16.11
C ILE A 617 4.29 -52.22 15.13
N VAL A 618 3.65 -52.32 13.98
CA VAL A 618 4.05 -53.17 12.85
C VAL A 618 5.24 -52.55 12.13
N GLN A 619 5.16 -51.26 11.79
CA GLN A 619 6.22 -50.49 11.13
C GLN A 619 6.13 -49.00 11.49
N THR A 620 7.26 -48.30 11.44
CA THR A 620 7.35 -46.84 11.65
C THR A 620 8.31 -46.21 10.64
N ASN A 621 7.97 -45.03 10.11
CA ASN A 621 8.82 -44.27 9.20
C ASN A 621 8.37 -42.80 9.11
N SER A 622 9.14 -41.96 8.41
CA SER A 622 8.79 -40.56 8.11
C SER A 622 8.25 -40.35 6.68
N THR A 623 8.21 -41.40 5.85
CA THR A 623 7.85 -41.31 4.43
C THR A 623 6.37 -41.62 4.18
N GLY A 624 5.70 -42.27 5.12
CA GLY A 624 4.35 -42.82 5.00
C GLY A 624 4.28 -44.12 4.18
N VAL A 625 5.42 -44.73 3.82
CA VAL A 625 5.48 -45.92 2.95
C VAL A 625 5.75 -47.17 3.78
N PHE A 626 4.80 -48.10 3.78
CA PHE A 626 4.88 -49.37 4.50
C PHE A 626 4.82 -50.53 3.51
N THR A 627 5.84 -51.38 3.49
CA THR A 627 6.01 -52.43 2.47
C THR A 627 5.84 -53.82 3.07
N ASN A 628 5.67 -54.84 2.22
CA ASN A 628 5.56 -56.24 2.62
C ASN A 628 4.42 -56.52 3.62
N LEU A 629 3.31 -55.78 3.51
CA LEU A 629 2.15 -55.96 4.39
C LEU A 629 1.28 -57.12 3.92
N PRO A 630 0.83 -58.01 4.82
CA PRO A 630 -0.24 -58.97 4.52
C PRO A 630 -1.61 -58.28 4.44
N THR A 631 -2.61 -58.98 3.91
CA THR A 631 -4.02 -58.53 3.98
C THR A 631 -4.48 -58.43 5.43
N GLY A 632 -5.12 -57.33 5.81
CA GLY A 632 -5.56 -57.13 7.18
C GLY A 632 -6.06 -55.71 7.45
N ASN A 633 -6.47 -55.49 8.70
CA ASN A 633 -6.81 -54.17 9.22
C ASN A 633 -5.67 -53.67 10.11
N TYR A 634 -5.37 -52.39 9.99
CA TYR A 634 -4.29 -51.70 10.71
C TYR A 634 -4.81 -50.39 11.28
N ILE A 635 -4.05 -49.83 12.21
CA ILE A 635 -4.32 -48.50 12.77
C ILE A 635 -3.10 -47.62 12.51
N LEU A 636 -3.31 -46.49 11.84
CA LEU A 636 -2.27 -45.53 11.51
C LEU A 636 -2.34 -44.33 12.44
N ASP A 637 -1.23 -44.07 13.14
CA ASP A 637 -1.00 -42.84 13.87
C ASP A 637 -0.05 -41.95 13.09
N ILE A 638 -0.41 -40.68 12.96
CA ILE A 638 0.39 -39.66 12.29
C ILE A 638 0.66 -38.56 13.29
N THR A 639 1.93 -38.40 13.65
CA THR A 639 2.39 -37.32 14.52
C THR A 639 3.28 -36.37 13.73
N ASP A 640 3.41 -35.14 14.22
CA ASP A 640 4.36 -34.16 13.74
C ASP A 640 5.31 -33.78 14.89
N THR A 641 6.36 -33.02 14.60
CA THR A 641 7.24 -32.33 15.55
C THR A 641 6.52 -31.45 16.58
N CYS A 642 5.28 -31.06 16.29
CA CYS A 642 4.40 -30.32 17.19
C CYS A 642 3.48 -31.28 17.97
N PRO A 643 2.83 -30.86 19.07
CA PRO A 643 1.87 -31.70 19.81
C PRO A 643 0.58 -32.03 19.02
N ASN A 644 0.60 -31.88 17.70
CA ASN A 644 -0.48 -32.25 16.81
C ASN A 644 -0.32 -33.73 16.41
N ALA A 645 -1.36 -34.51 16.63
CA ALA A 645 -1.42 -35.91 16.26
C ALA A 645 -2.78 -36.24 15.67
N LEU A 646 -2.79 -36.90 14.52
CA LEU A 646 -3.93 -37.67 14.04
C LEU A 646 -3.71 -39.10 14.52
N LEU A 647 -4.42 -39.49 15.58
CA LEU A 647 -4.32 -40.82 16.15
C LEU A 647 -5.49 -41.69 15.67
N ASN A 648 -5.25 -43.00 15.71
CA ASN A 648 -6.23 -44.05 15.57
C ASN A 648 -6.96 -44.08 14.22
N GLN A 649 -6.25 -43.83 13.10
CA GLN A 649 -6.87 -43.88 11.77
C GLN A 649 -6.96 -45.33 11.28
N PRO A 650 -8.17 -45.90 11.13
CA PRO A 650 -8.31 -47.27 10.66
C PRO A 650 -7.94 -47.37 9.18
N ILE A 651 -7.05 -48.31 8.86
CA ILE A 651 -6.63 -48.61 7.50
C ILE A 651 -7.01 -50.06 7.19
N SER A 652 -7.69 -50.26 6.06
CA SER A 652 -7.91 -51.60 5.53
C SER A 652 -6.98 -51.82 4.35
N VAL A 653 -6.25 -52.94 4.37
CA VAL A 653 -5.47 -53.46 3.24
C VAL A 653 -6.34 -54.52 2.56
N PRO A 654 -7.14 -54.12 1.54
CA PRO A 654 -8.08 -55.02 0.92
C PRO A 654 -7.36 -56.12 0.15
N GLY A 655 -7.89 -57.35 0.19
CA GLY A 655 -7.38 -58.50 -0.57
C GLY A 655 -7.53 -58.39 -2.10
N THR A 656 -7.95 -57.22 -2.60
CA THR A 656 -8.11 -56.90 -4.02
C THR A 656 -7.75 -55.42 -4.21
N ALA A 657 -6.68 -55.11 -4.94
CA ALA A 657 -6.28 -53.74 -5.24
C ALA A 657 -6.82 -53.29 -6.62
N SER A 658 -7.13 -51.99 -6.77
CA SER A 658 -7.28 -51.37 -8.09
C SER A 658 -5.89 -51.01 -8.63
N PRO A 659 -5.58 -51.31 -9.90
CA PRO A 659 -4.32 -50.89 -10.50
C PRO A 659 -4.22 -49.37 -10.57
N LEU A 660 -3.01 -48.84 -10.38
CA LEU A 660 -2.76 -47.41 -10.52
C LEU A 660 -2.95 -47.01 -11.99
N ALA A 661 -3.77 -46.00 -12.25
CA ALA A 661 -4.08 -45.53 -13.60
C ALA A 661 -3.96 -44.02 -13.69
N VAL A 662 -3.74 -43.51 -14.91
CA VAL A 662 -3.82 -42.07 -15.20
C VAL A 662 -5.29 -41.71 -15.39
N GLU A 663 -5.79 -40.82 -14.56
CA GLU A 663 -7.09 -40.18 -14.72
C GLU A 663 -6.95 -38.90 -15.54
N VAL A 664 -8.01 -38.56 -16.28
CA VAL A 664 -8.03 -37.37 -17.15
C VAL A 664 -9.28 -36.55 -16.88
N THR A 665 -9.07 -35.26 -16.64
CA THR A 665 -10.14 -34.27 -16.54
C THR A 665 -9.97 -33.21 -17.62
N GLY A 666 -11.08 -32.79 -18.22
CA GLY A 666 -11.09 -31.91 -19.39
C GLY A 666 -11.02 -32.66 -20.71
N ASP A 667 -11.37 -31.97 -21.79
CA ASP A 667 -11.37 -32.53 -23.15
C ASP A 667 -10.09 -32.13 -23.91
N PRO A 668 -9.20 -33.09 -24.23
CA PRO A 668 -7.98 -32.83 -25.00
C PRO A 668 -8.22 -32.46 -26.47
N CYS A 669 -9.45 -32.62 -26.97
CA CYS A 669 -9.81 -32.29 -28.34
C CYS A 669 -10.46 -30.92 -28.52
N THR A 670 -10.78 -30.20 -27.44
CA THR A 670 -11.30 -28.83 -27.53
C THR A 670 -10.16 -27.82 -27.43
N ILE A 671 -9.93 -27.03 -28.51
CA ILE A 671 -8.90 -25.98 -28.55
C ILE A 671 -9.06 -25.02 -27.37
N GLY A 672 -7.97 -24.83 -26.61
CA GLY A 672 -7.94 -23.86 -25.52
C GLY A 672 -8.52 -24.38 -24.19
N SER A 673 -9.10 -25.58 -24.16
CA SER A 673 -9.54 -26.20 -22.91
C SER A 673 -8.36 -26.54 -22.01
N GLN A 674 -8.59 -26.53 -20.70
CA GLN A 674 -7.61 -27.00 -19.72
C GLN A 674 -7.80 -28.51 -19.53
N VAL A 675 -6.72 -29.28 -19.72
CA VAL A 675 -6.70 -30.74 -19.53
C VAL A 675 -5.72 -31.04 -18.40
N THR A 676 -6.15 -31.87 -17.47
CA THR A 676 -5.29 -32.34 -16.37
C THR A 676 -5.21 -33.87 -16.43
N LEU A 677 -3.98 -34.37 -16.53
CA LEU A 677 -3.64 -35.77 -16.28
C LEU A 677 -3.26 -35.90 -14.80
N SER A 678 -3.84 -36.86 -14.10
CA SER A 678 -3.61 -37.06 -12.66
C SER A 678 -3.41 -38.53 -12.33
N VAL A 679 -2.57 -38.78 -11.33
CA VAL A 679 -2.51 -40.05 -10.60
C VAL A 679 -2.80 -39.78 -9.13
N PRO A 680 -3.22 -40.79 -8.34
CA PRO A 680 -3.39 -40.61 -6.90
C PRO A 680 -2.12 -40.03 -6.27
N LYS A 681 -2.30 -39.10 -5.35
CA LYS A 681 -1.20 -38.56 -4.56
C LYS A 681 -0.75 -39.61 -3.54
N LEU A 682 0.45 -40.11 -3.71
CA LEU A 682 1.10 -41.15 -2.91
C LEU A 682 2.14 -40.48 -2.00
N GLY A 683 2.25 -40.94 -0.76
CA GLY A 683 3.30 -40.47 0.15
C GLY A 683 4.66 -41.09 -0.17
N GLY A 684 5.73 -40.35 0.11
CA GLY A 684 7.11 -40.85 0.04
C GLY A 684 7.67 -41.12 -1.36
N VAL A 685 6.93 -40.82 -2.42
CA VAL A 685 7.37 -41.01 -3.82
C VAL A 685 7.63 -39.68 -4.52
N THR A 686 8.32 -39.75 -5.66
CA THR A 686 8.51 -38.62 -6.59
C THR A 686 7.82 -38.91 -7.92
N TYR A 687 7.36 -37.85 -8.59
CA TYR A 687 6.72 -37.92 -9.89
C TYR A 687 7.57 -37.23 -10.95
N LYS A 688 7.55 -37.76 -12.16
CA LYS A 688 8.10 -37.11 -13.34
C LYS A 688 7.17 -37.34 -14.53
N TRP A 689 6.45 -36.31 -14.92
CA TRP A 689 5.68 -36.28 -16.16
C TRP A 689 6.57 -35.89 -17.33
N TYR A 690 6.44 -36.59 -18.45
CA TYR A 690 7.14 -36.29 -19.70
C TYR A 690 6.33 -36.77 -20.90
N ARG A 691 6.59 -36.21 -22.09
CA ARG A 691 6.08 -36.80 -23.32
C ARG A 691 6.85 -38.08 -23.57
N THR A 692 6.18 -39.18 -23.87
CA THR A 692 6.84 -40.48 -24.09
C THR A 692 7.89 -40.41 -25.20
N ALA A 693 7.68 -39.57 -26.22
CA ALA A 693 8.64 -39.34 -27.30
C ALA A 693 9.89 -38.55 -26.88
N THR A 694 9.86 -37.81 -25.75
CA THR A 694 10.98 -37.00 -25.25
C THR A 694 11.18 -37.16 -23.73
N PRO A 695 11.66 -38.33 -23.24
CA PRO A 695 11.78 -38.60 -21.80
C PRO A 695 12.77 -37.70 -21.02
N GLY A 696 13.68 -37.03 -21.74
CA GLY A 696 14.64 -36.09 -21.15
C GLY A 696 14.03 -34.78 -20.65
N THR A 697 12.83 -34.42 -21.12
CA THR A 697 12.17 -33.14 -20.77
C THR A 697 11.08 -33.37 -19.73
N THR A 698 11.32 -32.90 -18.51
CA THR A 698 10.30 -32.93 -17.43
C THR A 698 9.24 -31.87 -17.69
N LEU A 699 7.97 -32.28 -17.69
CA LEU A 699 6.80 -31.40 -17.84
C LEU A 699 6.22 -30.99 -16.48
N SER A 700 6.22 -31.91 -15.52
CA SER A 700 5.74 -31.68 -14.14
C SER A 700 6.42 -32.68 -13.20
N THR A 701 6.61 -32.27 -11.94
CA THR A 701 7.06 -33.12 -10.82
C THR A 701 5.97 -33.35 -9.77
N SER A 702 4.74 -32.92 -10.05
CA SER A 702 3.55 -33.16 -9.22
C SER A 702 2.88 -34.49 -9.59
N ASN A 703 1.93 -34.97 -8.77
CA ASN A 703 1.03 -36.08 -9.13
C ASN A 703 0.07 -35.71 -10.27
N GLU A 704 0.07 -34.44 -10.69
CA GLU A 704 -0.76 -33.91 -11.77
C GLU A 704 0.08 -33.16 -12.80
N TYR A 705 -0.38 -33.18 -14.04
CA TYR A 705 0.13 -32.37 -15.13
C TYR A 705 -1.03 -31.73 -15.89
N THR A 706 -1.09 -30.41 -15.85
CA THR A 706 -2.10 -29.61 -16.54
C THR A 706 -1.50 -28.92 -17.75
N PHE A 707 -2.19 -28.99 -18.89
CA PHE A 707 -1.83 -28.29 -20.11
C PHE A 707 -3.05 -27.71 -20.82
N THR A 708 -2.83 -26.72 -21.67
CA THR A 708 -3.87 -26.22 -22.58
C THR A 708 -3.95 -27.12 -23.79
N ALA A 709 -5.13 -27.67 -24.06
CA ALA A 709 -5.41 -28.53 -25.19
C ALA A 709 -5.07 -27.82 -26.49
N ASN A 710 -4.18 -28.46 -27.26
CA ASN A 710 -3.93 -28.18 -28.65
C ASN A 710 -4.18 -29.49 -29.40
N PRO A 711 -5.38 -29.67 -29.99
CA PRO A 711 -5.83 -30.95 -30.54
C PRO A 711 -4.79 -31.53 -31.50
N PRO A 712 -4.21 -32.68 -31.19
CA PRO A 712 -3.07 -33.18 -31.96
C PRO A 712 -3.55 -33.86 -33.25
N THR A 713 -2.80 -33.63 -34.34
CA THR A 713 -3.05 -34.25 -35.65
C THR A 713 -2.56 -35.71 -35.73
N THR A 714 -1.76 -36.14 -34.75
CA THR A 714 -1.26 -37.52 -34.56
C THR A 714 -1.40 -37.88 -33.08
N SER A 715 -1.60 -39.16 -32.74
CA SER A 715 -1.70 -39.56 -31.33
C SER A 715 -0.45 -39.16 -30.54
N THR A 716 -0.63 -38.53 -29.39
CA THR A 716 0.47 -38.12 -28.50
C THR A 716 0.34 -38.81 -27.15
N SER A 717 1.42 -39.38 -26.65
CA SER A 717 1.45 -40.04 -25.35
C SER A 717 2.23 -39.27 -24.30
N TYR A 718 1.71 -39.31 -23.08
CA TYR A 718 2.30 -38.75 -21.88
C TYR A 718 2.55 -39.88 -20.90
N SER A 719 3.72 -39.87 -20.28
CA SER A 719 4.09 -40.86 -19.27
C SER A 719 4.38 -40.16 -17.94
N VAL A 720 3.99 -40.81 -16.85
CA VAL A 720 4.39 -40.44 -15.49
C VAL A 720 5.25 -41.55 -14.92
N GLN A 721 6.47 -41.22 -14.56
CA GLN A 721 7.34 -42.10 -13.78
C GLN A 721 7.12 -41.81 -12.29
N ILE A 722 6.75 -42.84 -11.55
CA ILE A 722 6.58 -42.81 -10.10
C ILE A 722 7.79 -43.52 -9.50
N THR A 723 8.49 -42.86 -8.59
CA THR A 723 9.74 -43.39 -8.02
C THR A 723 9.76 -43.29 -6.51
N TYR A 724 9.87 -44.44 -5.87
CA TYR A 724 10.23 -44.62 -4.47
C TYR A 724 11.74 -44.91 -4.37
N ALA A 725 12.52 -43.85 -4.16
CA ALA A 725 13.98 -43.95 -4.21
C ALA A 725 14.60 -44.80 -3.08
N ALA A 726 13.90 -44.94 -1.94
CA ALA A 726 14.40 -45.69 -0.80
C ALA A 726 14.38 -47.21 -1.02
N ASP A 727 13.53 -47.70 -1.92
CA ASP A 727 13.55 -49.08 -2.39
C ASP A 727 13.24 -49.11 -3.91
N PRO A 728 14.28 -49.12 -4.76
CA PRO A 728 14.12 -49.21 -6.21
C PRO A 728 13.46 -50.51 -6.69
N THR A 729 13.39 -51.56 -5.87
CA THR A 729 12.76 -52.84 -6.22
C THR A 729 11.29 -52.92 -5.85
N ASN A 730 10.78 -51.93 -5.11
CA ASN A 730 9.39 -51.90 -4.70
C ASN A 730 8.43 -51.77 -5.89
N CYS A 731 7.30 -52.48 -5.84
CA CYS A 731 6.29 -52.50 -6.91
C CYS A 731 5.59 -51.15 -7.18
N VAL A 732 5.72 -50.18 -6.26
CA VAL A 732 5.26 -48.80 -6.46
C VAL A 732 6.05 -48.08 -7.55
N ASN A 733 7.30 -48.49 -7.80
CA ASN A 733 8.10 -47.97 -8.91
C ASN A 733 7.53 -48.44 -10.24
N GLN A 734 6.82 -47.55 -10.92
CA GLN A 734 6.19 -47.87 -12.20
C GLN A 734 6.12 -46.64 -13.10
N THR A 735 5.95 -46.89 -14.40
CA THR A 735 5.66 -45.85 -15.38
C THR A 735 4.28 -46.10 -15.95
N LEU A 736 3.37 -45.15 -15.75
CA LEU A 736 2.05 -45.17 -16.36
C LEU A 736 2.06 -44.30 -17.61
N THR A 737 1.33 -44.72 -18.64
CA THR A 737 1.26 -43.99 -19.91
C THR A 737 -0.20 -43.74 -20.27
N TYR A 738 -0.49 -42.49 -20.64
CA TYR A 738 -1.77 -42.07 -21.19
C TYR A 738 -1.59 -41.64 -22.65
N VAL A 739 -2.50 -42.08 -23.53
CA VAL A 739 -2.48 -41.75 -24.96
C VAL A 739 -3.63 -40.79 -25.26
N VAL A 740 -3.28 -39.58 -25.68
CA VAL A 740 -4.24 -38.67 -26.33
C VAL A 740 -4.38 -39.14 -27.78
N ALA A 741 -5.55 -39.68 -28.11
CA ALA A 741 -5.88 -40.12 -29.46
C ALA A 741 -5.92 -38.94 -30.46
N THR A 742 -5.87 -39.23 -31.76
CA THR A 742 -6.07 -38.22 -32.80
C THR A 742 -7.44 -37.59 -32.70
N CYS A 743 -7.48 -36.26 -32.58
CA CYS A 743 -8.73 -35.50 -32.53
C CYS A 743 -9.25 -35.20 -33.94
N VAL A 744 -9.61 -36.26 -34.69
CA VAL A 744 -10.19 -36.15 -36.05
C VAL A 744 -11.63 -36.65 -36.08
N CYS A 745 -12.47 -36.07 -36.95
CA CYS A 745 -13.83 -36.53 -37.21
C CYS A 745 -13.81 -37.85 -38.00
N TYR A 746 -14.43 -38.90 -37.48
CA TYR A 746 -14.45 -40.25 -38.08
C TYR A 746 -15.79 -40.65 -38.73
N ARG A 747 -16.50 -39.71 -39.35
CA ARG A 747 -17.40 -40.13 -40.44
C ARG A 747 -16.67 -40.02 -41.75
N ASP A 748 -16.29 -41.17 -42.30
CA ASP A 748 -15.85 -41.26 -43.68
C ASP A 748 -16.87 -40.54 -44.56
N ALA A 749 -16.39 -39.71 -45.50
CA ALA A 749 -17.27 -39.07 -46.47
C ALA A 749 -18.15 -40.14 -47.11
N ASN A 750 -19.47 -39.92 -47.22
CA ASN A 750 -20.32 -40.81 -47.99
C ASN A 750 -19.81 -40.83 -49.44
N LYS A 751 -19.13 -41.91 -49.81
CA LYS A 751 -18.60 -42.17 -51.16
C LYS A 751 -19.54 -43.06 -51.98
N ILE A 752 -20.64 -43.53 -51.37
CA ILE A 752 -21.50 -44.58 -51.91
C ILE A 752 -22.71 -43.95 -52.61
N ASP A 753 -23.34 -42.94 -52.00
CA ASP A 753 -24.44 -42.22 -52.62
C ASP A 753 -23.95 -40.93 -53.30
N PRO A 754 -24.48 -40.56 -54.48
CA PRO A 754 -24.30 -39.22 -55.01
C PRO A 754 -24.89 -38.24 -54.01
N GLY A 755 -24.03 -37.53 -53.27
CA GLY A 755 -24.46 -36.59 -52.26
C GLY A 755 -25.39 -35.52 -52.86
N ILE A 756 -26.26 -34.95 -52.02
CA ILE A 756 -27.30 -34.01 -52.46
C ILE A 756 -26.67 -32.69 -52.92
N ASP A 757 -27.12 -32.12 -54.02
CA ASP A 757 -26.62 -30.82 -54.51
C ASP A 757 -26.75 -29.74 -53.45
N THR A 758 -25.64 -29.03 -53.17
CA THR A 758 -25.71 -27.79 -52.38
C THR A 758 -26.31 -26.70 -53.26
N LYS A 759 -27.51 -26.22 -52.92
CA LYS A 759 -28.27 -25.25 -53.73
C LYS A 759 -28.01 -23.79 -53.39
N HIS A 760 -27.28 -23.53 -52.31
CA HIS A 760 -26.97 -22.18 -51.85
C HIS A 760 -25.47 -21.98 -51.70
N GLY A 761 -24.97 -20.84 -52.16
CA GLY A 761 -23.56 -20.51 -51.99
C GLY A 761 -23.27 -19.05 -52.20
N VAL A 762 -22.21 -18.57 -51.55
CA VAL A 762 -21.67 -17.22 -51.71
C VAL A 762 -20.23 -17.32 -52.20
N THR A 763 -19.92 -16.72 -53.35
CA THR A 763 -18.56 -16.74 -53.91
C THR A 763 -18.11 -15.35 -54.34
N LEU A 764 -16.87 -14.98 -53.98
CA LEU A 764 -16.20 -13.79 -54.53
C LEU A 764 -15.47 -14.07 -55.85
N LEU A 765 -15.41 -15.33 -56.27
CA LEU A 765 -14.80 -15.74 -57.53
C LEU A 765 -15.77 -15.63 -58.72
N LYS A 766 -16.99 -15.10 -58.50
CA LYS A 766 -18.04 -14.89 -59.52
C LYS A 766 -18.47 -16.16 -60.26
N ARG A 767 -18.49 -17.29 -59.55
CA ARG A 767 -18.87 -18.62 -60.07
C ARG A 767 -20.32 -19.03 -59.81
N ALA A 768 -21.14 -18.14 -59.26
CA ALA A 768 -22.53 -18.46 -58.94
C ALA A 768 -23.42 -18.43 -60.20
N GLY A 769 -24.08 -19.55 -60.51
CA GLY A 769 -25.18 -19.61 -61.48
C GLY A 769 -24.94 -20.56 -62.66
N SER A 770 -25.96 -20.73 -63.50
CA SER A 770 -26.01 -21.72 -64.60
C SER A 770 -25.05 -21.47 -65.76
N THR A 771 -24.32 -20.35 -65.74
CA THR A 771 -23.33 -19.98 -66.76
C THR A 771 -21.91 -20.41 -66.38
N ASP A 772 -21.70 -20.89 -65.15
CA ASP A 772 -20.41 -21.43 -64.72
C ASP A 772 -20.23 -22.87 -65.22
N PRO A 773 -19.10 -23.20 -65.89
CA PRO A 773 -18.87 -24.54 -66.44
C PRO A 773 -18.89 -25.65 -65.39
N ASP A 774 -18.56 -25.33 -64.14
CA ASP A 774 -18.46 -26.29 -63.03
C ASP A 774 -19.79 -26.44 -62.28
N ASN A 775 -20.84 -25.72 -62.69
CA ASN A 775 -22.18 -25.77 -62.09
C ASN A 775 -22.16 -25.46 -60.57
N TRP A 776 -21.30 -24.52 -60.17
CA TRP A 776 -21.17 -24.11 -58.77
C TRP A 776 -22.45 -23.40 -58.27
N PRO A 777 -22.93 -23.64 -57.03
CA PRO A 777 -22.32 -24.41 -55.94
C PRO A 777 -22.64 -25.92 -55.93
N MET A 778 -23.44 -26.41 -56.88
CA MET A 778 -23.97 -27.78 -56.91
C MET A 778 -22.89 -28.85 -57.11
N LEU A 779 -21.68 -28.47 -57.55
CA LEU A 779 -20.50 -29.34 -57.53
C LEU A 779 -20.10 -29.78 -56.12
N ARG A 780 -20.40 -28.99 -55.10
CA ARG A 780 -20.23 -29.40 -53.70
C ARG A 780 -21.49 -30.13 -53.27
N LYS A 781 -21.33 -31.39 -52.89
CA LYS A 781 -22.44 -32.22 -52.42
C LYS A 781 -22.56 -32.17 -50.91
N SER A 782 -23.78 -32.41 -50.42
CA SER A 782 -24.17 -32.59 -49.02
C SER A 782 -23.94 -31.38 -48.09
N GLY A 783 -23.71 -30.19 -48.65
CA GLY A 783 -23.65 -28.94 -47.90
C GLY A 783 -25.01 -28.23 -47.87
N HIS A 784 -25.31 -27.51 -46.78
CA HIS A 784 -26.41 -26.54 -46.76
C HIS A 784 -26.02 -25.21 -47.41
N THR A 785 -24.74 -24.83 -47.36
CA THR A 785 -24.21 -23.61 -47.99
C THR A 785 -22.74 -23.80 -48.31
N VAL A 786 -22.31 -23.30 -49.47
CA VAL A 786 -20.88 -23.21 -49.83
C VAL A 786 -20.42 -21.76 -49.76
N LEU A 787 -19.32 -21.50 -49.07
CA LEU A 787 -18.69 -20.19 -49.03
C LEU A 787 -17.33 -20.27 -49.72
N GLU A 788 -17.04 -19.32 -50.60
CA GLU A 788 -15.80 -19.34 -51.37
C GLU A 788 -15.23 -17.94 -51.58
N SER A 789 -13.97 -17.75 -51.18
CA SER A 789 -13.30 -16.46 -51.22
C SER A 789 -11.80 -16.66 -51.09
N ASN A 790 -11.02 -15.86 -51.82
CA ASN A 790 -9.56 -15.83 -51.70
C ASN A 790 -9.06 -14.75 -50.71
N THR A 791 -9.87 -13.75 -50.39
CA THR A 791 -9.39 -12.50 -49.74
C THR A 791 -10.34 -11.91 -48.69
N LYS A 792 -11.58 -12.38 -48.58
CA LYS A 792 -12.57 -11.86 -47.62
C LYS A 792 -13.16 -12.97 -46.76
N GLY A 793 -13.38 -12.69 -45.49
CA GLY A 793 -14.14 -13.56 -44.59
C GLY A 793 -15.66 -13.41 -44.76
N PHE A 794 -16.41 -14.39 -44.25
CA PHE A 794 -17.86 -14.31 -44.13
C PHE A 794 -18.22 -13.73 -42.76
N VAL A 795 -18.96 -12.62 -42.75
CA VAL A 795 -19.39 -11.96 -41.52
C VAL A 795 -20.87 -12.26 -41.30
N VAL A 796 -21.16 -12.99 -40.22
CA VAL A 796 -22.53 -13.29 -39.79
C VAL A 796 -23.10 -12.09 -39.01
N THR A 797 -24.39 -11.82 -39.18
CA THR A 797 -25.11 -10.81 -38.39
C THR A 797 -24.92 -11.06 -36.90
N ARG A 798 -24.55 -10.00 -36.16
CA ARG A 798 -24.29 -10.06 -34.71
C ARG A 798 -25.53 -9.57 -33.95
N MET A 799 -26.04 -10.41 -33.07
CA MET A 799 -27.22 -10.12 -32.25
C MET A 799 -26.95 -10.50 -30.81
N THR A 800 -27.75 -10.04 -29.85
CA THR A 800 -27.59 -10.37 -28.43
C THR A 800 -28.78 -11.18 -27.91
N SER A 801 -28.51 -12.21 -27.11
CA SER A 801 -29.54 -12.90 -26.30
C SER A 801 -29.61 -12.41 -24.85
N ASP A 802 -28.87 -11.36 -24.50
CA ASP A 802 -28.83 -10.80 -23.15
C ASP A 802 -30.26 -10.59 -22.59
N PRO A 803 -30.64 -11.27 -21.51
CA PRO A 803 -32.00 -11.18 -20.96
C PRO A 803 -32.34 -9.80 -20.42
N SER A 804 -31.35 -8.93 -20.15
CA SER A 804 -31.57 -7.54 -19.76
C SER A 804 -31.97 -6.63 -20.93
N GLN A 805 -31.79 -7.08 -22.17
CA GLN A 805 -31.92 -6.28 -23.39
C GLN A 805 -33.14 -6.72 -24.23
N THR A 806 -34.36 -6.54 -23.74
CA THR A 806 -35.58 -6.97 -24.47
C THR A 806 -36.06 -6.00 -25.57
N THR A 807 -35.54 -4.77 -25.57
CA THR A 807 -35.99 -3.68 -26.48
C THR A 807 -34.93 -3.24 -27.50
N ALA A 808 -33.71 -3.77 -27.42
CA ALA A 808 -32.63 -3.39 -28.34
C ALA A 808 -32.90 -3.82 -29.79
N ALA A 809 -32.47 -3.00 -30.75
CA ALA A 809 -32.67 -3.25 -32.18
C ALA A 809 -31.96 -4.54 -32.67
N ASN A 810 -30.91 -4.97 -31.98
CA ASN A 810 -30.13 -6.18 -32.27
C ASN A 810 -30.41 -7.34 -31.30
N TYR A 811 -31.55 -7.32 -30.60
CA TYR A 811 -31.95 -8.43 -29.71
C TYR A 811 -32.51 -9.61 -30.51
N ILE A 812 -32.03 -10.83 -30.25
CA ILE A 812 -32.45 -12.05 -30.98
C ILE A 812 -33.97 -12.27 -30.89
N GLY A 813 -34.60 -11.93 -29.77
CA GLY A 813 -36.05 -12.05 -29.58
C GLY A 813 -36.89 -11.11 -30.48
N LYS A 814 -36.28 -10.19 -31.23
CA LYS A 814 -36.98 -9.35 -32.23
C LYS A 814 -37.18 -10.04 -33.58
N ILE A 815 -36.59 -11.20 -33.81
CA ILE A 815 -36.85 -12.00 -35.01
C ILE A 815 -38.22 -12.65 -34.83
N ALA A 816 -39.27 -12.02 -35.35
CA ALA A 816 -40.65 -12.46 -35.17
C ALA A 816 -41.01 -13.75 -35.91
N ALA A 817 -40.30 -14.06 -37.00
CA ALA A 817 -40.50 -15.25 -37.83
C ALA A 817 -39.14 -15.87 -38.21
N PRO A 818 -38.45 -16.53 -37.26
CA PRO A 818 -37.21 -17.23 -37.56
C PRO A 818 -37.47 -18.42 -38.48
N VAL A 819 -36.52 -18.72 -39.36
CA VAL A 819 -36.61 -19.82 -40.34
C VAL A 819 -35.54 -20.86 -40.00
N GLU A 820 -35.88 -22.14 -40.13
CA GLU A 820 -34.94 -23.26 -39.94
C GLU A 820 -33.65 -23.03 -40.75
N GLY A 821 -32.51 -23.15 -40.07
CA GLY A 821 -31.18 -22.89 -40.64
C GLY A 821 -30.72 -21.42 -40.58
N MET A 822 -31.55 -20.48 -40.11
CA MET A 822 -31.12 -19.09 -39.90
C MET A 822 -29.99 -19.03 -38.87
N MET A 823 -28.96 -18.22 -39.13
CA MET A 823 -27.75 -18.15 -38.30
C MET A 823 -27.43 -16.72 -37.86
N VAL A 824 -27.04 -16.55 -36.60
CA VAL A 824 -26.58 -15.28 -36.01
C VAL A 824 -25.41 -15.53 -35.07
N TYR A 825 -24.51 -14.57 -34.95
CA TYR A 825 -23.50 -14.62 -33.89
C TYR A 825 -24.06 -13.93 -32.64
N ASP A 826 -24.22 -14.69 -31.55
CA ASP A 826 -24.73 -14.19 -30.28
C ASP A 826 -23.59 -13.54 -29.47
N THR A 827 -23.66 -12.23 -29.29
CA THR A 827 -22.63 -11.47 -28.56
C THR A 827 -22.68 -11.67 -27.05
N PHE A 828 -23.83 -12.11 -26.50
CA PHE A 828 -23.97 -12.39 -25.07
C PHE A 828 -23.48 -13.81 -24.75
N SER A 829 -24.02 -14.82 -25.43
CA SER A 829 -23.60 -16.22 -25.26
C SER A 829 -22.25 -16.56 -25.94
N LYS A 830 -21.69 -15.65 -26.74
CA LYS A 830 -20.42 -15.81 -27.48
C LYS A 830 -20.36 -17.08 -28.33
N CYS A 831 -21.46 -17.40 -29.00
CA CYS A 831 -21.60 -18.61 -29.81
C CYS A 831 -22.23 -18.26 -31.18
N LEU A 832 -21.99 -19.09 -32.19
CA LEU A 832 -22.82 -19.09 -33.40
C LEU A 832 -24.14 -19.76 -33.05
N ARG A 833 -25.27 -19.04 -33.11
CA ARG A 833 -26.60 -19.64 -32.94
C ARG A 833 -27.19 -19.99 -34.29
N ILE A 834 -27.84 -21.15 -34.34
CA ILE A 834 -28.61 -21.63 -35.49
C ILE A 834 -30.04 -21.86 -35.01
N TYR A 835 -31.03 -21.37 -35.76
CA TYR A 835 -32.43 -21.69 -35.51
C TYR A 835 -32.72 -23.09 -36.05
N VAL A 836 -32.94 -24.04 -35.14
CA VAL A 836 -33.20 -25.43 -35.46
C VAL A 836 -34.19 -26.05 -34.48
N ASP A 837 -35.08 -26.90 -34.98
CA ASP A 837 -36.16 -27.53 -34.22
C ASP A 837 -37.04 -26.51 -33.46
N GLY A 838 -37.34 -25.38 -34.11
CA GLY A 838 -38.18 -24.33 -33.53
C GLY A 838 -37.50 -23.45 -32.47
N ALA A 839 -36.18 -23.59 -32.23
CA ALA A 839 -35.46 -22.82 -31.22
C ALA A 839 -34.07 -22.34 -31.69
N TRP A 840 -33.60 -21.23 -31.12
CA TRP A 840 -32.24 -20.74 -31.31
C TRP A 840 -31.25 -21.51 -30.44
N LYS A 841 -30.48 -22.43 -31.03
CA LYS A 841 -29.48 -23.26 -30.31
C LYS A 841 -28.06 -22.77 -30.61
N CYS A 842 -27.18 -22.78 -29.60
CA CYS A 842 -25.75 -22.52 -29.84
C CYS A 842 -25.12 -23.74 -30.52
N PHE A 843 -24.37 -23.49 -31.59
CA PHE A 843 -23.48 -24.45 -32.20
C PHE A 843 -22.16 -24.47 -31.40
N VAL A 844 -22.16 -25.27 -30.33
CA VAL A 844 -21.02 -25.39 -29.40
C VAL A 844 -20.13 -26.59 -29.72
N ASN A 845 -20.66 -27.60 -30.42
CA ASN A 845 -19.92 -28.79 -30.80
C ASN A 845 -19.52 -28.66 -32.28
N PRO A 846 -18.23 -28.61 -32.62
CA PRO A 846 -17.77 -28.50 -34.01
C PRO A 846 -18.11 -29.71 -34.89
N ALA A 847 -18.70 -30.77 -34.33
CA ALA A 847 -18.99 -32.03 -34.97
C ALA A 847 -20.32 -32.64 -34.49
N CYS A 848 -20.86 -33.57 -35.27
CA CYS A 848 -21.99 -34.40 -34.85
C CYS A 848 -21.57 -35.25 -33.65
N PRO A 849 -22.33 -35.28 -32.54
CA PRO A 849 -22.23 -36.37 -31.59
C PRO A 849 -22.66 -37.67 -32.29
N ASP A 850 -21.96 -38.76 -32.01
CA ASP A 850 -22.45 -40.10 -32.36
C ASP A 850 -23.71 -40.45 -31.54
#